data_AF-A0A534S3A9-F1
#
_entry.id   AF-A0A534S3A9-F1
#
_cell.length_a   1.000
_cell.length_b   1.000
_cell.length_c   1.000
_cell.angle_alpha   90.00
_cell.angle_beta   90.00
_cell.angle_gamma   90.00
#
_symmetry.space_group_name_H-M   'P 1'
#
loop_
_entity.id
_entity.type
_entity.pdbx_description
1 polymer ?
#
loop_
_entity_poly.entity_id
_entity_poly.type
_entity_poly.pdbx_seq_one_letter_code
_entity_poly.pdbx_strand_id
1 'polypeptide(L)'
;MPDSRTGAERVSCAGAPRGRWATWLLAFAILLTTRGAPAATLTRGPYLQLLTTHSVTVVWYTSGPARCGLALTAPDGTTTVLAGNTAAVCVVPVDGLSPGTSYVYATLADGLPLHPESVLRTDDPRAPFSFLVVGDTGSGSPTQYAVRDLMLATPADFLARIPIWMTVGNHDVVTPGGVPWNGLFLTPANNPAGVPHYYSFDAGNAHIAVIDSNQSTSPGSPQYTFLDHDLAASTALWKFVAFHHSIYSSGTVHGSNLPIRTNLVPLFDSRGVDVVFMGHEHNYERTFPLRANQVVAPGAGTVYVTSGGGGHDLYPIKTSSFTAYDESTFEVAHVAIDRGRLDLKMIRSDGVVRDSLTLTKTPPPICGDGVVNQPTERCDGAARGACPGGCTPDCTCATTFCGDGVIDQPTEQCDGTDAAACPGRCGANCRCPGPPRCGDGVVNQASERCDGVDSAACPGACRADCTCAPRCGDGIVNQPTEQCDGRADAACPGRCLPNCGCADPSVTLDLRPIADTTIVGGTQSTWDHGGAYHLDVGLTPLPALAYLKFDLSNVQTRVLKATLTLTCVRAASDGGSVYPVPNSGWVEGNRAGTDSTSATGTGLKWKDVDTNRSGKIDSGDTSPYVPNLTRPLSSFGPLTAGRSYSAEVTGALNAGAGVYSLAISGLASTAASYASREGAPGQGPVLHLVIAPLPRCGDNQVNRAGEQCDGNSSAACPGRCRADCTCNPLPRCGDGVVNQASESCDGAADSACPGRCRADCSCAPARCGDNLIDQ
;
A
#
# COMPACT_ATOMS: atom_id res chain seq x y z
N MET A 1 -97.14 -2.35 -38.93
CA MET A 1 -98.29 -2.50 -38.01
C MET A 1 -97.81 -3.24 -36.76
N PRO A 2 -98.52 -3.15 -35.61
CA PRO A 2 -97.92 -3.39 -34.29
C PRO A 2 -98.45 -4.63 -33.54
N ASP A 3 -97.70 -5.08 -32.53
CA ASP A 3 -98.11 -5.27 -31.10
C ASP A 3 -96.84 -5.63 -30.28
N SER A 4 -96.58 -5.30 -28.98
CA SER A 4 -97.37 -4.95 -27.77
C SER A 4 -97.96 -6.16 -27.00
N ARG A 5 -98.06 -6.25 -25.65
CA ARG A 5 -97.55 -5.47 -24.46
C ARG A 5 -96.71 -6.43 -23.56
N THR A 6 -96.36 -6.29 -22.25
CA THR A 6 -96.57 -5.37 -21.07
C THR A 6 -95.44 -5.70 -20.04
N GLY A 7 -95.21 -5.05 -18.88
CA GLY A 7 -95.77 -3.84 -18.25
C GLY A 7 -95.51 -3.75 -16.72
N ALA A 8 -95.43 -2.53 -16.18
CA ALA A 8 -95.40 -2.13 -14.74
C ALA A 8 -94.16 -2.54 -13.88
N GLU A 9 -93.72 -1.85 -12.80
CA GLU A 9 -93.83 -0.49 -12.18
C GLU A 9 -92.75 -0.43 -11.02
N ARG A 10 -92.40 0.61 -10.23
CA ARG A 10 -92.77 2.04 -9.97
C ARG A 10 -91.62 2.73 -9.16
N VAL A 11 -91.54 4.08 -9.17
CA VAL A 11 -91.04 4.99 -8.07
C VAL A 11 -89.57 4.84 -7.55
N SER A 12 -88.77 5.88 -7.23
CA SER A 12 -88.72 7.34 -7.53
C SER A 12 -87.39 7.98 -7.02
N CYS A 13 -87.22 9.29 -7.23
CA CYS A 13 -86.35 10.27 -6.52
C CYS A 13 -84.94 10.65 -7.07
N ALA A 14 -84.97 11.55 -8.07
CA ALA A 14 -84.18 12.79 -8.25
C ALA A 14 -82.74 12.97 -7.67
N GLY A 15 -81.81 13.35 -8.57
CA GLY A 15 -80.51 13.99 -8.30
C GLY A 15 -79.88 14.50 -9.60
N ALA A 16 -79.23 15.68 -9.63
CA ALA A 16 -78.91 16.42 -10.87
C ALA A 16 -77.60 17.25 -10.74
N PRO A 17 -77.05 17.89 -11.82
CA PRO A 17 -76.75 17.34 -13.15
C PRO A 17 -75.42 17.87 -13.80
N ARG A 18 -75.15 17.46 -15.06
CA ARG A 18 -74.26 18.05 -16.11
C ARG A 18 -72.74 17.81 -16.02
N GLY A 19 -72.14 17.28 -17.12
CA GLY A 19 -70.70 16.99 -17.18
C GLY A 19 -70.08 16.65 -18.57
N ARG A 20 -70.35 17.43 -19.63
CA ARG A 20 -69.68 17.41 -20.96
C ARG A 20 -69.74 16.12 -21.80
N TRP A 21 -69.32 16.24 -23.07
CA TRP A 21 -69.41 15.22 -24.14
C TRP A 21 -68.02 14.67 -24.46
N ALA A 22 -67.94 13.39 -24.88
CA ALA A 22 -66.72 12.76 -25.40
C ALA A 22 -66.95 12.21 -26.81
N THR A 23 -65.98 12.42 -27.71
CA THR A 23 -65.96 11.88 -29.07
C THR A 23 -65.16 10.58 -29.14
N TRP A 24 -65.58 9.66 -30.01
CA TRP A 24 -65.00 8.34 -30.17
C TRP A 24 -63.87 8.34 -31.20
N LEU A 25 -62.79 7.59 -30.93
CA LEU A 25 -61.80 7.14 -31.91
C LEU A 25 -61.37 5.70 -31.60
N LEU A 26 -61.01 4.93 -32.65
CA LEU A 26 -60.71 3.51 -32.54
C LEU A 26 -59.34 3.26 -31.89
N ALA A 27 -59.27 2.26 -31.01
CA ALA A 27 -58.02 1.77 -30.45
C ALA A 27 -57.32 0.83 -31.44
N PHE A 28 -56.31 1.33 -32.15
CA PHE A 28 -55.38 0.49 -32.92
C PHE A 28 -54.18 0.15 -32.02
N ALA A 29 -54.15 -1.08 -31.50
CA ALA A 29 -53.10 -1.54 -30.58
C ALA A 29 -51.79 -1.82 -31.33
N ILE A 30 -51.00 -0.78 -31.60
CA ILE A 30 -49.62 -0.94 -32.04
C ILE A 30 -48.81 -1.49 -30.86
N LEU A 31 -48.55 -2.79 -30.85
CA LEU A 31 -47.41 -3.32 -30.12
C LEU A 31 -46.15 -2.77 -30.79
N LEU A 32 -45.62 -1.67 -30.26
CA LEU A 32 -44.21 -1.39 -30.41
C LEU A 32 -43.46 -2.49 -29.65
N THR A 33 -43.07 -3.53 -30.39
CA THR A 33 -41.98 -4.39 -29.96
C THR A 33 -40.74 -3.51 -29.87
N THR A 34 -40.43 -3.06 -28.66
CA THR A 34 -39.12 -2.53 -28.32
C THR A 34 -38.12 -3.64 -28.56
N ARG A 35 -37.55 -3.69 -29.78
CA ARG A 35 -36.28 -4.35 -30.02
C ARG A 35 -35.30 -3.68 -29.06
N GLY A 36 -35.01 -4.35 -27.95
CA GLY A 36 -33.92 -3.96 -27.07
C GLY A 36 -32.65 -3.82 -27.91
N ALA A 37 -31.73 -2.97 -27.46
CA ALA A 37 -30.39 -2.97 -28.04
C ALA A 37 -29.87 -4.42 -28.02
N PRO A 38 -29.22 -4.90 -29.10
CA PRO A 38 -28.66 -6.25 -29.11
C PRO A 38 -27.73 -6.40 -27.90
N ALA A 39 -27.86 -7.52 -27.18
CA ALA A 39 -27.04 -7.78 -26.01
C ALA A 39 -25.56 -7.64 -26.40
N ALA A 40 -24.80 -6.90 -25.59
CA ALA A 40 -23.39 -6.65 -25.87
C ALA A 40 -22.64 -7.99 -25.95
N THR A 41 -21.86 -8.16 -27.02
CA THR A 41 -21.08 -9.37 -27.29
C THR A 41 -19.59 -9.10 -27.11
N LEU A 42 -18.84 -10.11 -26.69
CA LEU A 42 -17.39 -10.05 -26.54
C LEU A 42 -16.72 -9.86 -27.92
N THR A 43 -15.89 -8.83 -28.06
CA THR A 43 -15.16 -8.51 -29.31
C THR A 43 -13.64 -8.67 -29.19
N ARG A 44 -13.08 -8.59 -27.97
CA ARG A 44 -11.67 -8.88 -27.67
C ARG A 44 -11.51 -9.27 -26.19
N GLY A 45 -10.61 -10.19 -25.92
CA GLY A 45 -10.38 -10.72 -24.56
C GLY A 45 -11.42 -11.78 -24.16
N PRO A 46 -11.62 -12.03 -22.84
CA PRO A 46 -10.90 -11.37 -21.75
C PRO A 46 -9.40 -11.66 -21.76
N TYR A 47 -8.63 -10.76 -21.15
CA TYR A 47 -7.22 -10.97 -20.83
C TYR A 47 -6.91 -10.34 -19.47
N LEU A 48 -5.85 -10.80 -18.83
CA LEU A 48 -5.39 -10.26 -17.55
C LEU A 48 -4.29 -9.22 -17.81
N GLN A 49 -4.14 -8.27 -16.90
CA GLN A 49 -3.01 -7.35 -16.79
C GLN A 49 -2.77 -7.03 -15.31
N LEU A 50 -1.62 -6.43 -14.98
CA LEU A 50 -1.29 -6.00 -13.61
C LEU A 50 -1.44 -7.13 -12.56
N LEU A 51 -1.06 -8.35 -12.93
CA LEU A 51 -1.07 -9.50 -12.01
C LEU A 51 0.01 -9.33 -10.94
N THR A 52 -0.35 -9.64 -9.70
CA THR A 52 0.58 -9.74 -8.57
C THR A 52 0.29 -11.02 -7.78
N THR A 53 0.94 -11.16 -6.62
CA THR A 53 0.63 -12.18 -5.61
C THR A 53 -0.74 -11.99 -4.94
N HIS A 54 -1.34 -10.80 -4.99
CA HIS A 54 -2.56 -10.46 -4.24
C HIS A 54 -3.63 -9.72 -5.06
N SER A 55 -3.37 -9.41 -6.33
CA SER A 55 -4.27 -8.64 -7.19
C SER A 55 -4.10 -8.96 -8.67
N VAL A 56 -5.10 -8.60 -9.48
CA VAL A 56 -5.08 -8.69 -10.95
C VAL A 56 -6.11 -7.73 -11.55
N THR A 57 -5.89 -7.25 -12.76
CA THR A 57 -6.91 -6.52 -13.54
C THR A 57 -7.39 -7.36 -14.71
N VAL A 58 -8.72 -7.53 -14.85
CA VAL A 58 -9.36 -8.22 -15.97
C VAL A 58 -9.85 -7.18 -16.98
N VAL A 59 -9.47 -7.33 -18.24
CA VAL A 59 -9.79 -6.40 -19.34
C VAL A 59 -10.46 -7.14 -20.49
N TRP A 60 -11.54 -6.58 -21.04
CA TRP A 60 -12.23 -7.11 -22.22
C TRP A 60 -12.96 -6.01 -23.00
N TYR A 61 -13.35 -6.32 -24.24
CA TYR A 61 -14.02 -5.38 -25.15
C TYR A 61 -15.37 -5.95 -25.55
N THR A 62 -16.36 -5.06 -25.69
CA THR A 62 -17.71 -5.41 -26.13
C THR A 62 -18.04 -4.76 -27.48
N SER A 63 -19.09 -5.24 -28.15
CA SER A 63 -19.58 -4.69 -29.43
C SER A 63 -20.31 -3.35 -29.30
N GLY A 64 -20.54 -2.89 -28.08
CA GLY A 64 -21.04 -1.56 -27.73
C GLY A 64 -20.94 -1.31 -26.22
N PRO A 65 -21.16 -0.07 -25.74
CA PRO A 65 -21.07 0.23 -24.32
C PRO A 65 -22.06 -0.56 -23.47
N ALA A 66 -21.56 -1.20 -22.41
CA ALA A 66 -22.35 -1.98 -21.45
C ALA A 66 -21.91 -1.66 -20.02
N ARG A 67 -22.71 -2.05 -19.02
CA ARG A 67 -22.27 -2.08 -17.61
C ARG A 67 -21.35 -3.28 -17.42
N CYS A 68 -20.07 -3.03 -17.25
CA CYS A 68 -19.07 -4.06 -17.05
C CYS A 68 -19.18 -4.66 -15.64
N GLY A 69 -18.97 -5.96 -15.51
CA GLY A 69 -18.82 -6.61 -14.21
C GLY A 69 -18.02 -7.90 -14.32
N LEU A 70 -17.58 -8.42 -13.18
CA LEU A 70 -16.82 -9.66 -13.11
C LEU A 70 -17.43 -10.54 -12.02
N ALA A 71 -17.94 -11.72 -12.37
CA ALA A 71 -18.18 -12.76 -11.39
C ALA A 71 -16.84 -13.44 -11.08
N LEU A 72 -16.52 -13.58 -9.79
CA LEU A 72 -15.27 -14.17 -9.30
C LEU A 72 -15.59 -15.15 -8.18
N THR A 73 -15.25 -16.43 -8.38
CA THR A 73 -15.45 -17.52 -7.41
C THR A 73 -14.13 -17.95 -6.80
N ALA A 74 -14.06 -17.89 -5.48
CA ALA A 74 -12.90 -18.30 -4.69
C ALA A 74 -12.84 -19.84 -4.50
N PRO A 75 -11.69 -20.41 -4.05
CA PRO A 75 -11.51 -21.86 -3.91
C PRO A 75 -12.47 -22.58 -2.95
N ASP A 76 -13.14 -21.83 -2.06
CA ASP A 76 -14.18 -22.30 -1.15
C ASP A 76 -15.56 -22.44 -1.81
N GLY A 77 -15.70 -21.97 -3.06
CA GLY A 77 -16.96 -21.91 -3.80
C GLY A 77 -17.72 -20.59 -3.62
N THR A 78 -17.19 -19.61 -2.90
CA THR A 78 -17.85 -18.31 -2.70
C THR A 78 -17.70 -17.43 -3.94
N THR A 79 -18.82 -17.18 -4.65
CA THR A 79 -18.87 -16.23 -5.78
C THR A 79 -19.19 -14.82 -5.30
N THR A 80 -18.36 -13.86 -5.70
CA THR A 80 -18.61 -12.41 -5.60
C THR A 80 -18.85 -11.82 -6.98
N VAL A 81 -19.55 -10.70 -7.07
CA VAL A 81 -19.73 -9.94 -8.32
C VAL A 81 -19.18 -8.53 -8.13
N LEU A 82 -18.08 -8.25 -8.83
CA LEU A 82 -17.38 -6.98 -8.81
C LEU A 82 -17.95 -6.08 -9.92
N ALA A 83 -18.28 -4.83 -9.59
CA ALA A 83 -18.78 -3.84 -10.53
C ALA A 83 -17.60 -3.15 -11.24
N GLY A 84 -17.65 -3.08 -12.56
CA GLY A 84 -16.68 -2.36 -13.38
C GLY A 84 -17.15 -0.97 -13.81
N ASN A 85 -16.46 -0.42 -14.80
CA ASN A 85 -16.87 0.78 -15.51
C ASN A 85 -18.13 0.55 -16.39
N THR A 86 -18.60 1.59 -17.08
CA THR A 86 -19.65 1.47 -18.12
C THR A 86 -19.11 2.04 -19.42
N ALA A 87 -18.66 1.15 -20.31
CA ALA A 87 -17.94 1.49 -21.54
C ALA A 87 -17.98 0.32 -22.53
N ALA A 88 -17.40 0.50 -23.73
CA ALA A 88 -17.14 -0.59 -24.67
C ALA A 88 -15.77 -1.29 -24.42
N VAL A 89 -14.94 -0.69 -23.54
CA VAL A 89 -13.70 -1.27 -23.02
C VAL A 89 -13.90 -1.45 -21.53
N CYS A 90 -14.08 -2.69 -21.11
CA CYS A 90 -14.34 -3.06 -19.73
C CYS A 90 -13.04 -3.33 -18.97
N VAL A 91 -12.93 -2.74 -17.78
CA VAL A 91 -11.79 -2.88 -16.88
C VAL A 91 -12.32 -3.14 -15.47
N VAL A 92 -11.87 -4.23 -14.84
CA VAL A 92 -12.17 -4.56 -13.44
C VAL A 92 -10.86 -4.92 -12.72
N PRO A 93 -10.34 -4.06 -11.83
CA PRO A 93 -9.32 -4.46 -10.87
C PRO A 93 -9.90 -5.39 -9.80
N VAL A 94 -9.09 -6.29 -9.30
CA VAL A 94 -9.42 -7.31 -8.30
C VAL A 94 -8.29 -7.35 -7.29
N ASP A 95 -8.59 -7.10 -6.02
CA ASP A 95 -7.62 -7.02 -4.92
C ASP A 95 -8.00 -7.97 -3.78
N GLY A 96 -7.07 -8.23 -2.86
CA GLY A 96 -7.31 -9.09 -1.69
C GLY A 96 -7.28 -10.59 -1.98
N LEU A 97 -6.67 -10.99 -3.09
CA LEU A 97 -6.46 -12.39 -3.45
C LEU A 97 -5.33 -13.01 -2.61
N SER A 98 -5.35 -14.33 -2.47
CA SER A 98 -4.25 -15.10 -1.83
C SER A 98 -3.19 -15.46 -2.88
N PRO A 99 -1.89 -15.52 -2.54
CA PRO A 99 -0.83 -15.96 -3.46
C PRO A 99 -1.00 -17.41 -3.96
N GLY A 100 -0.46 -17.72 -5.13
CA GLY A 100 -0.45 -19.09 -5.71
C GLY A 100 -1.83 -19.76 -5.83
N THR A 101 -2.90 -18.99 -5.87
CA THR A 101 -4.29 -19.44 -5.70
C THR A 101 -5.06 -19.26 -6.99
N SER A 102 -5.82 -20.30 -7.37
CA SER A 102 -6.63 -20.28 -8.59
C SER A 102 -8.07 -19.85 -8.28
N TYR A 103 -8.59 -18.89 -9.04
CA TYR A 103 -9.95 -18.36 -8.95
C TYR A 103 -10.69 -18.59 -10.27
N VAL A 104 -11.98 -18.94 -10.21
CA VAL A 104 -12.83 -19.04 -11.40
C VAL A 104 -13.46 -17.66 -11.67
N TYR A 105 -13.55 -17.23 -12.93
CA TYR A 105 -14.15 -15.95 -13.30
C TYR A 105 -15.00 -16.00 -14.57
N ALA A 106 -16.00 -15.12 -14.64
CA ALA A 106 -16.78 -14.85 -15.86
C ALA A 106 -16.97 -13.34 -16.03
N THR A 107 -16.73 -12.82 -17.24
CA THR A 107 -16.94 -11.40 -17.54
C THR A 107 -18.39 -11.14 -17.90
N LEU A 108 -18.92 -10.03 -17.40
CA LEU A 108 -20.35 -9.69 -17.47
C LEU A 108 -20.54 -8.39 -18.27
N ALA A 109 -21.58 -8.37 -19.10
CA ALA A 109 -22.14 -7.15 -19.68
C ALA A 109 -23.61 -7.04 -19.26
N ASP A 110 -23.96 -5.92 -18.61
CA ASP A 110 -25.31 -5.64 -18.09
C ASP A 110 -25.87 -6.75 -17.17
N GLY A 111 -24.96 -7.47 -16.50
CA GLY A 111 -25.26 -8.59 -15.59
C GLY A 111 -25.33 -9.97 -16.25
N LEU A 112 -25.14 -10.07 -17.57
CA LEU A 112 -25.14 -11.34 -18.32
C LEU A 112 -23.70 -11.79 -18.64
N PRO A 113 -23.36 -13.08 -18.49
CA PRO A 113 -22.03 -13.60 -18.82
C PRO A 113 -21.76 -13.56 -20.33
N LEU A 114 -20.57 -13.12 -20.71
CA LEU A 114 -20.13 -12.96 -22.10
C LEU A 114 -19.49 -14.22 -22.69
N HIS A 115 -18.93 -15.08 -21.85
CA HIS A 115 -18.23 -16.30 -22.24
C HIS A 115 -18.35 -17.39 -21.15
N PRO A 116 -17.95 -18.64 -21.44
CA PRO A 116 -17.86 -19.70 -20.42
C PRO A 116 -16.84 -19.34 -19.33
N GLU A 117 -17.05 -19.86 -18.13
CA GLU A 117 -16.15 -19.66 -16.99
C GLU A 117 -14.69 -19.96 -17.34
N SER A 118 -13.81 -19.04 -16.93
CA SER A 118 -12.36 -19.11 -17.08
C SER A 118 -11.70 -19.20 -15.71
N VAL A 119 -10.40 -19.46 -15.68
CA VAL A 119 -9.63 -19.51 -14.44
C VAL A 119 -8.52 -18.47 -14.52
N LEU A 120 -8.24 -17.77 -13.43
CA LEU A 120 -7.02 -17.00 -13.23
C LEU A 120 -6.24 -17.61 -12.05
N ARG A 121 -4.93 -17.36 -11.99
CA ARG A 121 -4.07 -17.80 -10.88
C ARG A 121 -3.20 -16.62 -10.45
N THR A 122 -3.16 -16.33 -9.16
CA THR A 122 -2.23 -15.34 -8.59
C THR A 122 -0.79 -15.84 -8.60
N ASP A 123 0.16 -14.91 -8.60
CA ASP A 123 1.58 -15.24 -8.59
C ASP A 123 2.02 -15.93 -7.29
N ASP A 124 3.11 -16.72 -7.37
CA ASP A 124 3.78 -17.36 -6.24
C ASP A 124 5.31 -17.40 -6.46
N PRO A 125 6.07 -16.53 -5.78
CA PRO A 125 7.53 -16.48 -5.86
C PRO A 125 8.27 -17.76 -5.47
N ARG A 126 7.59 -18.78 -4.92
CA ARG A 126 8.18 -20.10 -4.61
C ARG A 126 7.96 -21.14 -5.70
N ALA A 127 6.99 -20.92 -6.59
CA ALA A 127 6.61 -21.89 -7.62
C ALA A 127 7.46 -21.74 -8.89
N PRO A 128 7.70 -22.85 -9.63
CA PRO A 128 8.15 -22.76 -11.01
C PRO A 128 7.11 -22.04 -11.87
N PHE A 129 7.56 -21.18 -12.78
CA PHE A 129 6.68 -20.43 -13.68
C PHE A 129 7.28 -20.33 -15.09
N SER A 130 6.49 -19.90 -16.07
CA SER A 130 6.96 -19.69 -17.44
C SER A 130 6.24 -18.55 -18.13
N PHE A 131 6.91 -17.97 -19.13
CA PHE A 131 6.35 -16.91 -19.96
C PHE A 131 6.78 -17.04 -21.42
N LEU A 132 6.02 -16.39 -22.30
CA LEU A 132 6.29 -16.28 -23.73
C LEU A 132 6.70 -14.85 -24.06
N VAL A 133 7.66 -14.70 -24.96
CA VAL A 133 8.09 -13.43 -25.55
C VAL A 133 7.94 -13.51 -27.06
N VAL A 134 7.29 -12.50 -27.64
CA VAL A 134 7.05 -12.39 -29.08
C VAL A 134 7.00 -10.91 -29.48
N GLY A 135 7.76 -10.53 -30.51
CA GLY A 135 7.81 -9.18 -31.08
C GLY A 135 6.97 -9.04 -32.35
N ASP A 136 6.78 -7.79 -32.77
CA ASP A 136 6.43 -7.43 -34.16
C ASP A 136 5.16 -8.13 -34.73
N THR A 137 4.07 -8.07 -33.94
CA THR A 137 2.74 -8.60 -34.29
C THR A 137 1.68 -7.49 -34.35
N GLY A 138 0.48 -7.79 -34.87
CA GLY A 138 -0.71 -6.92 -34.72
C GLY A 138 -1.48 -6.60 -36.00
N SER A 139 -1.04 -7.08 -37.16
CA SER A 139 -1.72 -6.87 -38.46
C SER A 139 -2.76 -7.95 -38.82
N GLY A 140 -2.84 -9.05 -38.06
CA GLY A 140 -3.85 -10.10 -38.25
C GLY A 140 -3.62 -10.96 -39.50
N SER A 141 -2.37 -11.11 -39.91
CA SER A 141 -1.98 -11.97 -41.04
C SER A 141 -2.18 -13.47 -40.73
N PRO A 142 -2.30 -14.35 -41.75
CA PRO A 142 -2.32 -15.80 -41.55
C PRO A 142 -1.09 -16.33 -40.79
N THR A 143 0.07 -15.68 -40.94
CA THR A 143 1.31 -16.01 -40.21
C THR A 143 1.21 -15.66 -38.73
N GLN A 144 0.66 -14.49 -38.37
CA GLN A 144 0.40 -14.12 -36.97
C GLN A 144 -0.66 -15.02 -36.31
N TYR A 145 -1.65 -15.51 -37.07
CA TYR A 145 -2.58 -16.52 -36.55
C TYR A 145 -1.90 -17.87 -36.29
N ALA A 146 -0.94 -18.29 -37.12
CA ALA A 146 -0.14 -19.50 -36.84
C ALA A 146 0.74 -19.33 -35.58
N VAL A 147 1.35 -18.17 -35.37
CA VAL A 147 2.11 -17.87 -34.13
C VAL A 147 1.18 -17.83 -32.91
N ARG A 148 0.00 -17.21 -33.00
CA ARG A 148 -1.04 -17.27 -31.95
C ARG A 148 -1.40 -18.73 -31.59
N ASP A 149 -1.58 -19.59 -32.59
CA ASP A 149 -1.98 -20.97 -32.38
C ASP A 149 -0.85 -21.82 -31.78
N LEU A 150 0.41 -21.50 -32.09
CA LEU A 150 1.57 -22.03 -31.36
C LEU A 150 1.59 -21.55 -29.89
N MET A 151 1.33 -20.27 -29.62
CA MET A 151 1.29 -19.73 -28.25
C MET A 151 0.18 -20.38 -27.42
N LEU A 152 -0.97 -20.70 -28.03
CA LEU A 152 -2.07 -21.45 -27.41
C LEU A 152 -1.76 -22.93 -27.17
N ALA A 153 -0.86 -23.53 -27.97
CA ALA A 153 -0.43 -24.93 -27.83
C ALA A 153 0.81 -25.09 -26.92
N THR A 154 1.51 -24.02 -26.59
CA THR A 154 2.72 -24.04 -25.76
C THR A 154 2.35 -24.00 -24.28
N PRO A 155 2.89 -24.88 -23.41
CA PRO A 155 2.42 -25.08 -22.03
C PRO A 155 2.84 -23.98 -21.02
N ALA A 156 2.95 -22.73 -21.46
CA ALA A 156 2.74 -21.60 -20.57
C ALA A 156 1.23 -21.47 -20.25
N ASP A 157 0.85 -20.81 -19.15
CA ASP A 157 -0.56 -20.65 -18.71
C ASP A 157 -1.40 -19.68 -19.60
N PHE A 158 -1.26 -19.75 -20.92
CA PHE A 158 -1.52 -18.62 -21.80
C PHE A 158 -3.01 -18.33 -22.08
N LEU A 159 -3.31 -17.04 -22.30
CA LEU A 159 -4.57 -16.45 -22.82
C LEU A 159 -5.89 -16.60 -22.04
N ALA A 160 -6.01 -17.49 -21.06
CA ALA A 160 -7.11 -17.42 -20.07
C ALA A 160 -6.62 -17.11 -18.65
N ARG A 161 -5.37 -17.45 -18.32
CA ARG A 161 -4.79 -17.39 -16.97
C ARG A 161 -3.62 -16.42 -16.81
N ILE A 162 -3.11 -15.85 -17.90
CA ILE A 162 -1.85 -15.08 -17.91
C ILE A 162 -2.05 -13.57 -18.14
N PRO A 163 -1.20 -12.72 -17.51
CA PRO A 163 -1.14 -11.29 -17.76
C PRO A 163 -0.42 -10.97 -19.08
N ILE A 164 -0.94 -9.99 -19.83
CA ILE A 164 -0.26 -9.44 -21.01
C ILE A 164 0.47 -8.15 -20.64
N TRP A 165 1.78 -8.16 -20.85
CA TRP A 165 2.68 -7.03 -20.66
C TRP A 165 3.20 -6.56 -22.03
N MET A 166 3.07 -5.26 -22.32
CA MET A 166 3.38 -4.70 -23.65
C MET A 166 4.59 -3.79 -23.61
N THR A 167 5.41 -3.87 -24.67
CA THR A 167 6.49 -2.94 -24.97
C THR A 167 6.04 -1.95 -26.04
N VAL A 168 6.54 -0.71 -26.03
CA VAL A 168 6.27 0.29 -27.09
C VAL A 168 7.26 0.12 -28.24
N GLY A 169 6.76 -0.13 -29.45
CA GLY A 169 7.55 -0.23 -30.67
C GLY A 169 7.47 1.01 -31.57
N ASN A 170 8.30 1.04 -32.60
CA ASN A 170 8.33 2.17 -33.55
C ASN A 170 7.02 2.30 -34.37
N HIS A 171 6.19 1.25 -34.41
CA HIS A 171 4.89 1.24 -35.07
C HIS A 171 3.76 1.82 -34.19
N ASP A 172 3.93 1.90 -32.87
CA ASP A 172 2.94 2.50 -31.96
C ASP A 172 3.03 4.03 -31.96
N VAL A 173 4.26 4.55 -31.94
CA VAL A 173 4.57 5.99 -31.85
C VAL A 173 4.47 6.75 -33.19
N VAL A 174 4.07 6.08 -34.28
CA VAL A 174 3.79 6.74 -35.58
C VAL A 174 2.63 7.74 -35.45
N THR A 175 1.73 7.51 -34.51
CA THR A 175 0.77 8.52 -34.06
C THR A 175 1.39 9.34 -32.91
N PRO A 176 1.28 10.69 -32.91
CA PRO A 176 1.90 11.52 -31.87
C PRO A 176 1.49 11.09 -30.46
N GLY A 177 2.49 10.70 -29.65
CA GLY A 177 2.27 10.26 -28.27
C GLY A 177 1.65 8.86 -28.11
N GLY A 178 1.67 7.99 -29.13
CA GLY A 178 1.29 6.58 -28.99
C GLY A 178 -0.18 6.34 -28.62
N VAL A 179 -1.08 7.27 -28.98
CA VAL A 179 -2.47 7.32 -28.49
C VAL A 179 -3.25 5.98 -28.61
N PRO A 180 -3.14 5.19 -29.70
CA PRO A 180 -3.79 3.88 -29.78
C PRO A 180 -3.28 2.89 -28.74
N TRP A 181 -1.96 2.83 -28.50
CA TRP A 181 -1.36 1.93 -27.51
C TRP A 181 -1.79 2.31 -26.09
N ASN A 182 -1.74 3.62 -25.78
CA ASN A 182 -2.16 4.20 -24.49
C ASN A 182 -3.66 4.00 -24.17
N GLY A 183 -4.50 3.78 -25.19
CA GLY A 183 -5.91 3.45 -25.02
C GLY A 183 -6.24 1.96 -24.99
N LEU A 184 -5.25 1.08 -25.24
CA LEU A 184 -5.46 -0.36 -25.39
C LEU A 184 -4.94 -1.20 -24.22
N PHE A 185 -3.89 -0.75 -23.53
CA PHE A 185 -3.18 -1.53 -22.52
C PHE A 185 -2.94 -0.74 -21.23
N LEU A 186 -3.12 -1.41 -20.10
CA LEU A 186 -2.76 -0.91 -18.77
C LEU A 186 -1.33 -1.32 -18.44
N THR A 187 -0.56 -0.42 -17.84
CA THR A 187 0.79 -0.69 -17.33
C THR A 187 0.95 -0.12 -15.91
N PRO A 188 1.91 -0.62 -15.11
CA PRO A 188 2.16 -0.13 -13.76
C PRO A 188 2.59 1.34 -13.77
N ALA A 189 1.88 2.18 -13.02
CA ALA A 189 2.22 3.59 -12.82
C ALA A 189 3.37 3.77 -11.81
N ASN A 190 4.45 2.99 -11.94
CA ASN A 190 5.56 2.95 -10.98
C ASN A 190 6.79 3.78 -11.40
N ASN A 191 6.81 4.38 -12.59
CA ASN A 191 7.84 5.33 -12.98
C ASN A 191 7.53 6.76 -12.49
N PRO A 192 8.54 7.59 -12.15
CA PRO A 192 8.34 8.95 -11.63
C PRO A 192 7.64 9.95 -12.57
N ALA A 193 7.51 9.63 -13.86
CA ALA A 193 6.84 10.50 -14.83
C ALA A 193 5.34 10.19 -14.99
N GLY A 194 4.86 9.07 -14.43
CA GLY A 194 3.46 8.61 -14.59
C GLY A 194 3.08 8.25 -16.02
N VAL A 195 4.06 8.03 -16.92
CA VAL A 195 3.79 7.70 -18.34
C VAL A 195 3.77 6.19 -18.54
N PRO A 196 2.83 5.63 -19.32
CA PRO A 196 2.65 4.18 -19.38
C PRO A 196 3.71 3.43 -20.22
N HIS A 197 4.57 4.15 -20.96
CA HIS A 197 5.50 3.56 -21.94
C HIS A 197 6.69 2.79 -21.32
N TYR A 198 7.04 3.06 -20.06
CA TYR A 198 8.13 2.37 -19.35
C TYR A 198 7.78 2.13 -17.88
N TYR A 199 8.09 0.95 -17.38
CA TYR A 199 7.59 0.43 -16.11
C TYR A 199 8.37 -0.82 -15.68
N SER A 200 8.06 -1.37 -14.52
CA SER A 200 8.56 -2.68 -14.10
C SER A 200 7.51 -3.49 -13.35
N PHE A 201 7.73 -4.80 -13.25
CA PHE A 201 6.90 -5.73 -12.48
C PHE A 201 7.72 -6.95 -12.05
N ASP A 202 7.29 -7.60 -10.97
CA ASP A 202 7.83 -8.89 -10.55
C ASP A 202 6.89 -10.01 -11.03
N ALA A 203 7.46 -11.19 -11.31
CA ALA A 203 6.73 -12.42 -11.59
C ALA A 203 7.54 -13.61 -11.08
N GLY A 204 6.95 -14.45 -10.23
CA GLY A 204 7.67 -15.53 -9.55
C GLY A 204 8.86 -14.97 -8.76
N ASN A 205 10.06 -15.51 -9.01
CA ASN A 205 11.31 -15.00 -8.43
C ASN A 205 12.13 -14.12 -9.40
N ALA A 206 11.48 -13.58 -10.44
CA ALA A 206 12.08 -12.68 -11.42
C ALA A 206 11.50 -11.27 -11.37
N HIS A 207 12.32 -10.32 -11.80
CA HIS A 207 11.96 -8.91 -11.97
C HIS A 207 12.17 -8.50 -13.43
N ILE A 208 11.17 -7.86 -14.02
CA ILE A 208 11.12 -7.50 -15.43
C ILE A 208 10.91 -5.99 -15.55
N ALA A 209 11.88 -5.29 -16.13
CA ALA A 209 11.76 -3.88 -16.49
C ALA A 209 11.48 -3.73 -18.00
N VAL A 210 10.57 -2.83 -18.36
CA VAL A 210 10.16 -2.54 -19.74
C VAL A 210 10.46 -1.08 -20.04
N ILE A 211 11.15 -0.80 -21.17
CA ILE A 211 11.53 0.57 -21.54
C ILE A 211 11.19 0.94 -22.98
N ASP A 212 10.86 2.21 -23.18
CA ASP A 212 10.56 2.82 -24.46
C ASP A 212 11.87 3.18 -25.19
N SER A 213 12.31 2.28 -26.07
CA SER A 213 13.47 2.50 -26.95
C SER A 213 13.27 3.56 -28.04
N ASN A 214 12.08 4.15 -28.18
CA ASN A 214 11.85 5.32 -29.03
C ASN A 214 12.22 6.64 -28.32
N GLN A 215 12.37 6.61 -26.99
CA GLN A 215 12.74 7.76 -26.17
C GLN A 215 14.23 7.74 -25.75
N SER A 216 14.67 8.81 -25.09
CA SER A 216 16.08 8.96 -24.67
C SER A 216 16.48 7.90 -23.65
N THR A 217 17.36 6.99 -24.07
CA THR A 217 17.99 5.97 -23.22
C THR A 217 19.30 6.45 -22.59
N SER A 218 19.72 7.69 -22.84
CA SER A 218 21.02 8.20 -22.40
C SER A 218 21.12 8.34 -20.87
N PRO A 219 22.32 8.12 -20.28
CA PRO A 219 22.55 8.36 -18.86
C PRO A 219 22.04 9.74 -18.40
N GLY A 220 21.27 9.76 -17.31
CA GLY A 220 20.61 10.97 -16.78
C GLY A 220 19.27 11.32 -17.44
N SER A 221 18.76 10.53 -18.39
CA SER A 221 17.34 10.65 -18.80
C SER A 221 16.41 10.15 -17.68
N PRO A 222 15.13 10.58 -17.63
CA PRO A 222 14.18 10.09 -16.63
C PRO A 222 14.01 8.57 -16.68
N GLN A 223 13.98 7.99 -17.89
CA GLN A 223 13.87 6.55 -18.12
C GLN A 223 15.12 5.78 -17.68
N TYR A 224 16.33 6.29 -17.99
CA TYR A 224 17.58 5.69 -17.52
C TYR A 224 17.67 5.72 -16.00
N THR A 225 17.31 6.86 -15.39
CA THR A 225 17.38 7.07 -13.94
C THR A 225 16.36 6.20 -13.19
N PHE A 226 15.16 6.02 -13.76
CA PHE A 226 14.20 5.03 -13.28
C PHE A 226 14.79 3.61 -13.33
N LEU A 227 15.25 3.17 -14.49
CA LEU A 227 15.77 1.81 -14.70
C LEU A 227 16.97 1.47 -13.81
N ASP A 228 17.86 2.45 -13.58
CA ASP A 228 19.02 2.29 -12.70
C ASP A 228 18.62 2.11 -11.22
N HIS A 229 17.62 2.86 -10.75
CA HIS A 229 17.10 2.76 -9.39
C HIS A 229 16.26 1.48 -9.19
N ASP A 230 15.39 1.17 -10.15
CA ASP A 230 14.50 0.01 -10.18
C ASP A 230 15.27 -1.31 -10.13
N LEU A 231 16.22 -1.51 -11.06
CA LEU A 231 17.10 -2.69 -11.09
C LEU A 231 18.03 -2.76 -9.85
N ALA A 232 18.33 -1.63 -9.20
CA ALA A 232 19.12 -1.60 -7.96
C ALA A 232 18.29 -1.95 -6.71
N ALA A 233 17.02 -1.57 -6.67
CA ALA A 233 16.11 -1.87 -5.57
C ALA A 233 15.60 -3.32 -5.59
N SER A 234 15.44 -3.92 -6.78
CA SER A 234 14.96 -5.28 -6.93
C SER A 234 15.88 -6.33 -6.28
N THR A 235 15.30 -7.18 -5.44
CA THR A 235 15.94 -8.33 -4.78
C THR A 235 15.70 -9.66 -5.51
N ALA A 236 15.00 -9.64 -6.65
CA ALA A 236 14.71 -10.84 -7.43
C ALA A 236 15.98 -11.55 -7.94
N LEU A 237 15.91 -12.88 -8.04
CA LEU A 237 17.05 -13.71 -8.43
C LEU A 237 17.35 -13.57 -9.93
N TRP A 238 16.33 -13.42 -10.75
CA TRP A 238 16.44 -13.22 -12.20
C TRP A 238 16.04 -11.81 -12.58
N LYS A 239 16.83 -11.15 -13.42
CA LYS A 239 16.58 -9.77 -13.87
C LYS A 239 16.51 -9.71 -15.39
N PHE A 240 15.38 -9.26 -15.90
CA PHE A 240 15.08 -9.12 -17.32
C PHE A 240 14.86 -7.66 -17.69
N VAL A 241 15.23 -7.30 -18.91
CA VAL A 241 14.84 -6.01 -19.51
C VAL A 241 14.27 -6.23 -20.90
N ALA A 242 13.14 -5.60 -21.24
CA ALA A 242 12.50 -5.69 -22.54
C ALA A 242 12.37 -4.31 -23.21
N PHE A 243 12.75 -4.21 -24.49
CA PHE A 243 12.55 -3.02 -25.32
C PHE A 243 12.64 -3.31 -26.81
N HIS A 244 11.93 -2.54 -27.63
CA HIS A 244 11.74 -2.84 -29.06
C HIS A 244 13.02 -2.92 -29.90
N HIS A 245 13.81 -1.84 -29.98
CA HIS A 245 14.92 -1.77 -30.94
C HIS A 245 16.11 -2.66 -30.57
N SER A 246 16.41 -3.66 -31.42
CA SER A 246 17.57 -4.55 -31.26
C SER A 246 18.92 -3.82 -31.14
N ILE A 247 19.59 -3.92 -29.99
CA ILE A 247 20.94 -3.36 -29.77
C ILE A 247 22.07 -4.31 -30.17
N TYR A 248 21.84 -5.62 -30.12
CA TYR A 248 22.67 -6.63 -30.75
C TYR A 248 21.81 -7.32 -31.80
N SER A 249 22.17 -7.13 -33.06
CA SER A 249 21.57 -7.79 -34.20
C SER A 249 22.54 -7.84 -35.38
N SER A 250 22.51 -8.98 -36.05
CA SER A 250 23.20 -9.35 -37.28
C SER A 250 22.24 -9.36 -38.49
N GLY A 251 20.99 -8.93 -38.27
CA GLY A 251 20.01 -8.64 -39.29
C GLY A 251 20.48 -7.57 -40.27
N THR A 252 19.95 -7.60 -41.49
CA THR A 252 20.44 -6.79 -42.61
C THR A 252 19.53 -5.62 -42.99
N VAL A 253 18.44 -5.39 -42.26
CA VAL A 253 17.43 -4.36 -42.58
C VAL A 253 17.56 -3.15 -41.64
N HIS A 254 17.74 -3.39 -40.35
CA HIS A 254 17.96 -2.38 -39.31
C HIS A 254 19.28 -2.62 -38.55
N GLY A 255 19.60 -3.88 -38.26
CA GLY A 255 20.80 -4.30 -37.55
C GLY A 255 20.91 -3.74 -36.12
N SER A 256 22.14 -3.59 -35.64
CA SER A 256 22.44 -3.20 -34.26
C SER A 256 22.29 -1.70 -33.99
N ASN A 257 21.39 -1.31 -33.08
CA ASN A 257 21.27 0.08 -32.60
C ASN A 257 22.43 0.45 -31.63
N LEU A 258 23.55 0.92 -32.20
CA LEU A 258 24.77 1.24 -31.44
C LEU A 258 24.62 2.39 -30.42
N PRO A 259 23.84 3.48 -30.67
CA PRO A 259 23.59 4.50 -29.65
C PRO A 259 22.92 3.94 -28.38
N ILE A 260 21.84 3.17 -28.53
CA ILE A 260 21.14 2.57 -27.37
C ILE A 260 22.04 1.52 -26.70
N ARG A 261 22.82 0.73 -27.47
CA ARG A 261 23.82 -0.20 -26.92
C ARG A 261 24.82 0.54 -26.02
N THR A 262 25.37 1.65 -26.50
CA THR A 262 26.39 2.44 -25.79
C THR A 262 25.87 3.00 -24.47
N ASN A 263 24.60 3.41 -24.46
CA ASN A 263 23.92 3.90 -23.26
C ASN A 263 23.65 2.80 -22.23
N LEU A 264 23.09 1.66 -22.65
CA LEU A 264 22.44 0.71 -21.74
C LEU A 264 23.29 -0.51 -21.35
N VAL A 265 24.22 -0.98 -22.19
CA VAL A 265 25.05 -2.16 -21.85
C VAL A 265 25.86 -1.96 -20.55
N PRO A 266 26.49 -0.79 -20.28
CA PRO A 266 27.17 -0.57 -18.99
C PRO A 266 26.24 -0.62 -17.78
N LEU A 267 24.96 -0.23 -17.96
CA LEU A 267 23.94 -0.33 -16.91
C LEU A 267 23.55 -1.79 -16.67
N PHE A 268 23.27 -2.55 -17.73
CA PHE A 268 22.92 -3.97 -17.64
C PHE A 268 24.04 -4.81 -16.99
N ASP A 269 25.30 -4.58 -17.40
CA ASP A 269 26.48 -5.23 -16.82
C ASP A 269 26.67 -4.91 -15.33
N SER A 270 26.35 -3.68 -14.89
CA SER A 270 26.53 -3.24 -13.50
C SER A 270 25.37 -3.61 -12.58
N ARG A 271 24.16 -3.80 -13.12
CA ARG A 271 22.96 -4.23 -12.36
C ARG A 271 22.69 -5.73 -12.40
N GLY A 272 23.46 -6.49 -13.18
CA GLY A 272 23.39 -7.95 -13.23
C GLY A 272 22.15 -8.46 -13.95
N VAL A 273 21.80 -7.85 -15.08
CA VAL A 273 20.72 -8.31 -15.97
C VAL A 273 21.12 -9.64 -16.63
N ASP A 274 20.20 -10.60 -16.65
CA ASP A 274 20.45 -11.95 -17.18
C ASP A 274 20.14 -12.07 -18.66
N VAL A 275 18.94 -11.63 -19.05
CA VAL A 275 18.46 -11.70 -20.43
C VAL A 275 17.77 -10.40 -20.81
N VAL A 276 18.10 -9.88 -21.99
CA VAL A 276 17.48 -8.69 -22.60
C VAL A 276 16.70 -9.12 -23.84
N PHE A 277 15.41 -8.79 -23.86
CA PHE A 277 14.47 -9.15 -24.94
C PHE A 277 14.17 -7.97 -25.87
N MET A 278 14.22 -8.24 -27.19
CA MET A 278 14.12 -7.25 -28.25
C MET A 278 13.30 -7.76 -29.44
N GLY A 279 12.84 -6.84 -30.29
CA GLY A 279 12.18 -7.10 -31.57
C GLY A 279 12.78 -6.22 -32.66
N HIS A 280 11.93 -5.59 -33.48
CA HIS A 280 12.26 -4.64 -34.56
C HIS A 280 12.99 -5.25 -35.77
N GLU A 281 13.89 -6.20 -35.56
CA GLU A 281 14.42 -7.08 -36.59
C GLU A 281 13.56 -8.34 -36.66
N HIS A 282 12.87 -8.56 -37.78
CA HIS A 282 11.91 -9.65 -37.95
C HIS A 282 12.61 -11.00 -38.21
N ASN A 283 13.31 -11.49 -37.19
CA ASN A 283 14.03 -12.74 -37.15
C ASN A 283 14.25 -13.15 -35.68
N TYR A 284 14.76 -14.37 -35.48
CA TYR A 284 15.28 -14.80 -34.19
C TYR A 284 16.81 -14.68 -34.18
N GLU A 285 17.36 -14.02 -33.17
CA GLU A 285 18.80 -14.05 -32.86
C GLU A 285 19.01 -14.13 -31.35
N ARG A 286 19.93 -14.99 -30.92
CA ARG A 286 20.42 -15.04 -29.54
C ARG A 286 21.94 -14.91 -29.50
N THR A 287 22.43 -14.03 -28.64
CA THR A 287 23.88 -13.87 -28.43
C THR A 287 24.46 -14.97 -27.54
N PHE A 288 25.78 -15.10 -27.55
CA PHE A 288 26.50 -15.63 -26.39
C PHE A 288 26.30 -14.68 -25.18
N PRO A 289 26.59 -15.12 -23.93
CA PRO A 289 26.68 -14.21 -22.80
C PRO A 289 27.73 -13.13 -23.08
N LEU A 290 27.36 -11.86 -22.93
CA LEU A 290 28.24 -10.72 -23.17
C LEU A 290 28.46 -9.91 -21.89
N ARG A 291 29.68 -9.40 -21.71
CA ARG A 291 30.01 -8.34 -20.74
C ARG A 291 30.98 -7.37 -21.39
N ALA A 292 30.79 -6.06 -21.23
CA ALA A 292 31.57 -5.01 -21.88
C ALA A 292 31.70 -5.17 -23.41
N ASN A 293 30.65 -5.68 -24.07
CA ASN A 293 30.61 -6.04 -25.50
C ASN A 293 31.54 -7.21 -25.91
N GLN A 294 32.06 -8.00 -24.96
CA GLN A 294 32.89 -9.19 -25.22
C GLN A 294 32.15 -10.47 -24.83
N VAL A 295 32.40 -11.55 -25.57
CA VAL A 295 31.87 -12.89 -25.24
C VAL A 295 32.51 -13.41 -23.95
N VAL A 296 31.69 -13.86 -23.01
CA VAL A 296 32.11 -14.42 -21.72
C VAL A 296 31.44 -15.78 -21.47
N ALA A 297 31.85 -16.47 -20.40
CA ALA A 297 31.30 -17.77 -20.04
C ALA A 297 29.79 -17.69 -19.67
N PRO A 298 29.03 -18.81 -19.79
CA PRO A 298 27.67 -18.93 -19.28
C PRO A 298 27.54 -18.43 -17.83
N GLY A 299 26.50 -17.64 -17.56
CA GLY A 299 26.27 -17.00 -16.25
C GLY A 299 27.19 -15.81 -15.91
N ALA A 300 28.21 -15.50 -16.73
CA ALA A 300 29.15 -14.42 -16.45
C ALA A 300 28.78 -13.08 -17.13
N GLY A 301 27.72 -13.02 -17.93
CA GLY A 301 27.30 -11.82 -18.67
C GLY A 301 25.86 -11.92 -19.18
N THR A 302 25.33 -10.78 -19.62
CA THR A 302 23.95 -10.64 -20.13
C THR A 302 23.80 -11.35 -21.47
N VAL A 303 22.72 -12.10 -21.68
CA VAL A 303 22.34 -12.66 -22.98
C VAL A 303 21.31 -11.75 -23.65
N TYR A 304 21.49 -11.46 -24.94
CA TYR A 304 20.58 -10.61 -25.71
C TYR A 304 19.82 -11.48 -26.71
N VAL A 305 18.50 -11.29 -26.78
CA VAL A 305 17.58 -12.10 -27.59
C VAL A 305 16.67 -11.19 -28.39
N THR A 306 16.83 -11.21 -29.72
CA THR A 306 15.83 -10.70 -30.66
C THR A 306 14.85 -11.82 -30.98
N SER A 307 13.55 -11.56 -30.82
CA SER A 307 12.46 -12.49 -31.16
C SER A 307 11.36 -11.75 -31.91
N GLY A 308 11.72 -11.18 -33.06
CA GLY A 308 10.85 -10.36 -33.90
C GLY A 308 10.08 -11.16 -34.97
N GLY A 309 10.19 -12.48 -35.02
CA GLY A 309 9.46 -13.30 -35.99
C GLY A 309 8.01 -13.61 -35.58
N GLY A 310 7.35 -12.75 -34.80
CA GLY A 310 5.98 -12.97 -34.33
C GLY A 310 4.91 -12.97 -35.44
N GLY A 311 5.27 -12.62 -36.68
CA GLY A 311 4.46 -12.90 -37.87
C GLY A 311 4.37 -11.79 -38.92
N HIS A 312 5.06 -10.66 -38.74
CA HIS A 312 5.32 -9.70 -39.83
C HIS A 312 6.37 -10.26 -40.82
N ASP A 313 6.43 -9.73 -42.05
CA ASP A 313 7.40 -10.10 -43.09
C ASP A 313 8.84 -10.23 -42.56
N LEU A 314 9.44 -11.41 -42.74
CA LEU A 314 10.72 -11.79 -42.17
C LEU A 314 11.92 -11.11 -42.85
N TYR A 315 12.95 -10.79 -42.06
CA TYR A 315 14.14 -10.09 -42.50
C TYR A 315 15.37 -11.03 -42.61
N PRO A 316 16.23 -10.87 -43.64
CA PRO A 316 17.42 -11.71 -43.78
C PRO A 316 18.46 -11.41 -42.71
N ILE A 317 18.92 -12.47 -42.04
CA ILE A 317 19.96 -12.44 -41.00
C ILE A 317 21.26 -13.08 -41.50
N LYS A 318 22.35 -12.81 -40.78
CA LYS A 318 23.68 -13.40 -40.89
C LYS A 318 24.18 -13.73 -39.49
N THR A 319 25.27 -14.48 -39.37
CA THR A 319 25.93 -14.72 -38.07
C THR A 319 27.05 -13.68 -37.82
N SER A 320 27.07 -13.05 -36.64
CA SER A 320 28.18 -12.21 -36.16
C SER A 320 29.03 -12.94 -35.10
N SER A 321 30.16 -12.36 -34.69
CA SER A 321 31.04 -12.94 -33.65
C SER A 321 30.43 -13.02 -32.25
N PHE A 322 29.32 -12.31 -32.00
CA PHE A 322 28.54 -12.38 -30.75
C PHE A 322 27.35 -13.34 -30.82
N THR A 323 27.01 -13.84 -32.02
CA THR A 323 25.81 -14.65 -32.28
C THR A 323 26.04 -16.09 -31.85
N ALA A 324 25.19 -16.62 -30.97
CA ALA A 324 25.17 -18.03 -30.59
C ALA A 324 24.16 -18.85 -31.43
N TYR A 325 23.08 -18.21 -31.89
CA TYR A 325 22.11 -18.78 -32.82
C TYR A 325 21.40 -17.68 -33.61
N ASP A 326 21.15 -17.91 -34.91
CA ASP A 326 20.30 -17.08 -35.77
C ASP A 326 19.40 -17.94 -36.68
N GLU A 327 18.12 -17.56 -36.83
CA GLU A 327 17.22 -18.13 -37.84
C GLU A 327 16.18 -17.08 -38.29
N SER A 328 16.11 -16.81 -39.60
CA SER A 328 15.04 -16.00 -40.21
C SER A 328 13.81 -16.90 -40.39
N THR A 329 12.90 -16.87 -39.41
CA THR A 329 11.69 -17.70 -39.38
C THR A 329 10.63 -17.07 -38.47
N PHE A 330 9.45 -17.69 -38.36
CA PHE A 330 8.43 -17.28 -37.41
C PHE A 330 8.51 -18.12 -36.13
N GLU A 331 8.55 -17.49 -34.96
CA GLU A 331 8.79 -18.16 -33.67
C GLU A 331 8.06 -17.52 -32.47
N VAL A 332 8.17 -18.19 -31.32
CA VAL A 332 8.01 -17.61 -29.99
C VAL A 332 9.20 -18.02 -29.12
N ALA A 333 9.72 -17.09 -28.32
CA ALA A 333 10.68 -17.42 -27.28
C ALA A 333 9.93 -17.80 -25.99
N HIS A 334 10.19 -19.00 -25.47
CA HIS A 334 9.61 -19.52 -24.23
C HIS A 334 10.66 -19.60 -23.14
N VAL A 335 10.40 -18.97 -22.00
CA VAL A 335 11.27 -18.99 -20.80
C VAL A 335 10.54 -19.73 -19.70
N ALA A 336 11.15 -20.81 -19.19
CA ALA A 336 10.72 -21.45 -17.95
C ALA A 336 11.75 -21.20 -16.85
N ILE A 337 11.29 -20.92 -15.63
CA ILE A 337 12.12 -20.69 -14.46
C ILE A 337 11.67 -21.60 -13.33
N ASP A 338 12.61 -22.37 -12.80
CA ASP A 338 12.48 -23.15 -11.58
C ASP A 338 13.59 -22.72 -10.62
N ARG A 339 13.24 -21.83 -9.68
CA ARG A 339 14.15 -21.31 -8.64
C ARG A 339 15.46 -20.80 -9.23
N GLY A 340 16.56 -21.55 -9.06
CA GLY A 340 17.91 -21.23 -9.55
C GLY A 340 18.21 -21.66 -10.99
N ARG A 341 17.23 -22.19 -11.73
CA ARG A 341 17.37 -22.63 -13.12
C ARG A 341 16.43 -21.85 -14.04
N LEU A 342 16.96 -21.42 -15.19
CA LEU A 342 16.23 -20.77 -16.28
C LEU A 342 16.50 -21.56 -17.57
N ASP A 343 15.45 -22.06 -18.22
CA ASP A 343 15.51 -22.68 -19.54
C ASP A 343 14.78 -21.79 -20.57
N LEU A 344 15.56 -21.17 -21.46
CA LEU A 344 15.07 -20.42 -22.61
C LEU A 344 15.06 -21.34 -23.83
N LYS A 345 13.98 -21.32 -24.62
CA LYS A 345 13.81 -22.08 -25.86
C LYS A 345 13.24 -21.19 -26.96
N MET A 346 13.80 -21.30 -28.15
CA MET A 346 13.17 -20.82 -29.38
C MET A 346 12.25 -21.94 -29.90
N ILE A 347 10.95 -21.65 -30.00
CA ILE A 347 9.97 -22.57 -30.58
C ILE A 347 9.47 -21.97 -31.88
N ARG A 348 9.78 -22.62 -33.00
CA ARG A 348 9.35 -22.17 -34.33
C ARG A 348 7.87 -22.48 -34.55
N SER A 349 7.22 -21.73 -35.45
CA SER A 349 5.82 -21.86 -35.88
C SER A 349 5.33 -23.27 -36.28
N ASP A 350 6.23 -24.23 -36.54
CA ASP A 350 5.91 -25.65 -36.76
C ASP A 350 5.96 -26.50 -35.46
N GLY A 351 6.09 -25.86 -34.30
CA GLY A 351 6.19 -26.49 -32.97
C GLY A 351 7.58 -27.04 -32.63
N VAL A 352 8.56 -26.91 -33.53
CA VAL A 352 9.90 -27.47 -33.33
C VAL A 352 10.74 -26.52 -32.48
N VAL A 353 11.33 -27.03 -31.40
CA VAL A 353 12.39 -26.33 -30.66
C VAL A 353 13.66 -26.34 -31.52
N ARG A 354 14.16 -25.15 -31.88
CA ARG A 354 15.30 -24.98 -32.80
C ARG A 354 16.58 -24.55 -32.08
N ASP A 355 16.43 -23.76 -31.03
CA ASP A 355 17.50 -23.29 -30.17
C ASP A 355 17.09 -23.35 -28.69
N SER A 356 18.07 -23.49 -27.80
CA SER A 356 17.85 -23.49 -26.36
C SER A 356 19.08 -23.07 -25.57
N LEU A 357 18.85 -22.44 -24.42
CA LEU A 357 19.86 -22.03 -23.46
C LEU A 357 19.37 -22.35 -22.04
N THR A 358 20.19 -23.02 -21.25
CA THR A 358 20.00 -23.13 -19.80
C THR A 358 20.97 -22.20 -19.08
N LEU A 359 20.46 -21.36 -18.18
CA LEU A 359 21.24 -20.58 -17.22
C LEU A 359 20.98 -21.11 -15.81
N THR A 360 21.99 -21.06 -14.96
CA THR A 360 21.89 -21.48 -13.55
C THR A 360 22.52 -20.46 -12.61
N LYS A 361 21.81 -20.15 -11.52
CA LYS A 361 22.28 -19.40 -10.36
C LYS A 361 22.09 -20.27 -9.12
N THR A 362 22.90 -20.05 -8.09
CA THR A 362 22.55 -20.51 -6.74
C THR A 362 21.42 -19.62 -6.23
N PRO A 363 20.19 -20.14 -6.00
CA PRO A 363 19.15 -19.36 -5.38
C PRO A 363 19.48 -19.17 -3.88
N PRO A 364 19.05 -18.08 -3.22
CA PRO A 364 19.11 -18.02 -1.76
C PRO A 364 18.33 -19.19 -1.15
N PRO A 365 18.71 -19.70 0.04
CA PRO A 365 18.00 -20.78 0.72
C PRO A 365 16.57 -20.35 1.09
N ILE A 366 15.62 -21.29 1.05
CA ILE A 366 14.19 -21.02 1.19
C ILE A 366 13.65 -21.78 2.40
N CYS A 367 13.77 -21.20 3.59
CA CYS A 367 13.26 -21.81 4.82
C CYS A 367 11.76 -22.12 4.73
N GLY A 368 11.42 -23.40 4.85
CA GLY A 368 10.07 -23.96 4.93
C GLY A 368 9.60 -24.73 3.70
N ASP A 369 10.50 -25.21 2.82
CA ASP A 369 10.12 -26.00 1.63
C ASP A 369 10.08 -27.53 1.85
N GLY A 370 10.60 -28.01 2.98
CA GLY A 370 10.60 -29.39 3.41
C GLY A 370 11.91 -30.16 3.17
N VAL A 371 12.95 -29.61 2.54
CA VAL A 371 14.19 -30.34 2.22
C VAL A 371 15.47 -29.52 2.40
N VAL A 372 16.31 -29.92 3.36
CA VAL A 372 17.69 -29.40 3.50
C VAL A 372 18.52 -29.79 2.26
N ASN A 373 18.81 -28.81 1.41
CA ASN A 373 19.46 -28.98 0.11
C ASN A 373 20.61 -28.00 -0.18
N GLN A 374 20.80 -26.93 0.60
CA GLN A 374 21.84 -25.91 0.34
C GLN A 374 23.03 -25.91 1.34
N PRO A 375 24.24 -25.43 0.93
CA PRO A 375 25.42 -25.39 1.81
C PRO A 375 25.32 -24.45 3.02
N THR A 376 24.44 -23.44 2.96
CA THR A 376 24.17 -22.49 4.06
C THR A 376 22.97 -22.88 4.91
N GLU A 377 22.23 -23.90 4.50
CA GLU A 377 20.97 -24.34 5.10
C GLU A 377 21.25 -25.52 6.03
N ARG A 378 21.03 -25.32 7.33
CA ARG A 378 21.28 -26.35 8.35
C ARG A 378 20.02 -27.17 8.66
N CYS A 379 18.86 -26.61 8.37
CA CYS A 379 17.55 -27.21 8.58
C CYS A 379 16.51 -26.59 7.65
N ASP A 380 15.41 -27.31 7.48
CA ASP A 380 14.18 -26.78 6.93
C ASP A 380 12.99 -27.27 7.79
N GLY A 381 12.08 -26.36 8.14
CA GLY A 381 10.70 -26.67 8.59
C GLY A 381 10.52 -27.94 9.43
N ALA A 382 10.03 -29.00 8.79
CA ALA A 382 9.83 -30.33 9.39
C ALA A 382 11.03 -31.28 9.20
N ALA A 383 11.89 -31.05 8.21
CA ALA A 383 13.11 -31.81 7.94
C ALA A 383 14.26 -31.38 8.88
N ARG A 384 14.06 -31.61 10.18
CA ARG A 384 14.98 -31.22 11.28
C ARG A 384 16.25 -32.08 11.37
N GLY A 385 16.68 -32.71 10.27
CA GLY A 385 17.64 -33.84 10.24
C GLY A 385 19.02 -33.56 10.83
N ALA A 386 19.41 -32.30 11.03
CA ALA A 386 20.66 -31.90 11.68
C ALA A 386 20.49 -30.85 12.81
N CYS A 387 19.26 -30.44 13.16
CA CYS A 387 19.00 -29.40 14.16
C CYS A 387 17.94 -29.84 15.19
N PRO A 388 18.35 -30.52 16.28
CA PRO A 388 17.54 -30.63 17.49
C PRO A 388 17.17 -29.21 17.99
N GLY A 389 15.96 -29.03 18.53
CA GLY A 389 15.44 -27.72 18.93
C GLY A 389 14.71 -26.91 17.83
N GLY A 390 14.87 -27.28 16.55
CA GLY A 390 14.12 -26.66 15.44
C GLY A 390 14.93 -25.65 14.60
N CYS A 391 14.25 -25.00 13.67
CA CYS A 391 14.85 -24.16 12.63
C CYS A 391 14.39 -22.71 12.71
N THR A 392 15.31 -21.78 12.48
CA THR A 392 15.05 -20.34 12.37
C THR A 392 14.73 -19.92 10.92
N PRO A 393 14.10 -18.74 10.70
CA PRO A 393 13.80 -18.25 9.35
C PRO A 393 15.01 -17.99 8.44
N ASP A 394 16.23 -17.95 8.99
CA ASP A 394 17.50 -17.84 8.26
C ASP A 394 18.19 -19.20 7.99
N CYS A 395 17.45 -20.31 8.17
CA CYS A 395 17.90 -21.69 7.93
C CYS A 395 19.01 -22.19 8.88
N THR A 396 19.11 -21.66 10.11
CA THR A 396 20.17 -22.05 11.07
C THR A 396 19.65 -22.91 12.25
N CYS A 397 20.54 -23.74 12.83
CA CYS A 397 20.20 -24.57 13.99
C CYS A 397 20.18 -23.75 15.29
N ALA A 398 19.24 -24.08 16.18
CA ALA A 398 19.45 -23.95 17.63
C ALA A 398 20.62 -24.86 18.08
N THR A 399 21.43 -24.41 19.05
CA THR A 399 22.87 -24.77 19.06
C THR A 399 23.36 -25.91 19.96
N THR A 400 22.55 -26.51 20.85
CA THR A 400 22.99 -27.61 21.76
C THR A 400 21.81 -28.39 22.38
N PHE A 401 21.74 -29.73 22.24
CA PHE A 401 20.77 -30.58 22.98
C PHE A 401 21.25 -32.02 23.24
N CYS A 402 20.74 -32.59 24.33
CA CYS A 402 20.82 -33.97 24.79
C CYS A 402 19.79 -34.89 24.05
N GLY A 403 20.06 -36.19 23.92
CA GLY A 403 19.06 -37.20 23.55
C GLY A 403 19.39 -38.14 22.37
N ASP A 404 20.66 -38.49 22.13
CA ASP A 404 21.04 -39.39 21.02
C ASP A 404 21.08 -40.89 21.39
N GLY A 405 21.01 -41.21 22.68
CA GLY A 405 21.03 -42.56 23.24
C GLY A 405 22.38 -43.06 23.76
N VAL A 406 23.44 -42.26 23.75
CA VAL A 406 24.78 -42.64 24.24
C VAL A 406 25.33 -41.57 25.18
N ILE A 407 25.94 -41.96 26.30
CA ILE A 407 26.71 -41.04 27.16
C ILE A 407 28.14 -40.97 26.59
N ASP A 408 28.47 -39.90 25.88
CA ASP A 408 29.76 -39.75 25.17
C ASP A 408 30.51 -38.44 25.49
N GLN A 409 29.83 -37.40 25.99
CA GLN A 409 30.45 -36.13 26.38
C GLN A 409 30.82 -36.08 27.88
N PRO A 410 31.89 -35.34 28.27
CA PRO A 410 32.29 -35.17 29.68
C PRO A 410 31.29 -34.47 30.60
N THR A 411 30.19 -33.94 30.06
CA THR A 411 29.16 -33.15 30.78
C THR A 411 27.87 -33.91 31.07
N GLU A 412 27.75 -35.14 30.58
CA GLU A 412 26.52 -35.94 30.59
C GLU A 412 26.50 -36.89 31.80
N GLN A 413 25.33 -37.01 32.45
CA GLN A 413 25.10 -37.91 33.59
C GLN A 413 24.10 -39.02 33.24
N CYS A 414 23.40 -38.86 32.12
CA CYS A 414 22.44 -39.76 31.50
C CYS A 414 22.17 -39.24 30.08
N ASP A 415 21.86 -40.12 29.14
CA ASP A 415 21.23 -39.72 27.87
C ASP A 415 20.07 -40.68 27.56
N GLY A 416 18.94 -40.13 27.09
CA GLY A 416 17.84 -40.86 26.47
C GLY A 416 17.41 -42.13 27.21
N THR A 417 17.67 -43.29 26.61
CA THR A 417 17.38 -44.61 27.19
C THR A 417 18.53 -45.22 27.99
N ASP A 418 19.78 -44.79 27.79
CA ASP A 418 20.94 -45.25 28.56
C ASP A 418 21.13 -44.43 29.85
N ALA A 419 20.06 -44.36 30.64
CA ALA A 419 19.96 -43.54 31.83
C ALA A 419 20.25 -44.35 33.11
N ALA A 420 21.37 -45.07 33.17
CA ALA A 420 21.72 -45.98 34.27
C ALA A 420 21.68 -45.32 35.68
N ALA A 421 21.94 -44.00 35.76
CA ALA A 421 21.87 -43.22 36.99
C ALA A 421 20.46 -42.74 37.37
N CYS A 422 19.54 -42.59 36.40
CA CYS A 422 18.16 -42.15 36.65
C CYS A 422 17.17 -42.64 35.57
N PRO A 423 16.81 -43.93 35.55
CA PRO A 423 16.01 -44.54 34.49
C PRO A 423 14.66 -43.83 34.29
N GLY A 424 14.38 -43.40 33.04
CA GLY A 424 13.15 -42.69 32.68
C GLY A 424 12.99 -41.31 33.33
N ARG A 425 14.06 -40.73 33.90
CA ARG A 425 14.05 -39.42 34.59
C ARG A 425 15.21 -38.52 34.18
N CYS A 426 15.89 -38.80 33.08
CA CYS A 426 16.92 -37.93 32.54
C CYS A 426 16.29 -36.61 32.04
N GLY A 427 16.81 -35.46 32.47
CA GLY A 427 16.40 -34.15 31.97
C GLY A 427 16.99 -33.86 30.59
N ALA A 428 16.36 -32.95 29.83
CA ALA A 428 16.81 -32.53 28.49
C ALA A 428 18.17 -31.78 28.46
N ASN A 429 18.84 -31.68 29.61
CA ASN A 429 20.20 -31.19 29.81
C ASN A 429 21.18 -32.31 30.20
N CYS A 430 20.81 -33.58 29.99
CA CYS A 430 21.59 -34.78 30.31
C CYS A 430 21.98 -34.87 31.81
N ARG A 431 21.06 -34.50 32.72
CA ARG A 431 21.25 -34.56 34.17
C ARG A 431 20.06 -35.18 34.90
N CYS A 432 20.34 -35.79 36.05
CA CYS A 432 19.34 -36.41 36.91
C CYS A 432 18.76 -35.40 37.95
N PRO A 433 17.42 -35.24 38.05
CA PRO A 433 16.80 -34.33 39.00
C PRO A 433 16.78 -34.86 40.44
N GLY A 434 16.75 -33.95 41.41
CA GLY A 434 16.69 -34.26 42.84
C GLY A 434 15.26 -34.50 43.38
N PRO A 435 15.11 -34.79 44.69
CA PRO A 435 13.80 -34.95 45.31
C PRO A 435 13.03 -33.62 45.44
N PRO A 436 11.70 -33.61 45.28
CA PRO A 436 10.88 -32.43 45.01
C PRO A 436 10.76 -31.40 46.15
N ARG A 437 10.57 -30.12 45.79
CA ARG A 437 10.36 -28.94 46.67
C ARG A 437 10.08 -27.67 45.85
N CYS A 438 9.02 -26.90 46.18
CA CYS A 438 8.77 -25.55 45.64
C CYS A 438 10.08 -24.72 45.53
N GLY A 439 10.41 -24.32 44.30
CA GLY A 439 11.71 -23.78 43.89
C GLY A 439 12.63 -24.76 43.16
N ASP A 440 12.16 -25.96 42.77
CA ASP A 440 12.92 -26.95 41.99
C ASP A 440 12.76 -26.82 40.47
N GLY A 441 11.85 -25.96 40.01
CA GLY A 441 11.55 -25.69 38.61
C GLY A 441 10.48 -26.57 37.98
N VAL A 442 9.81 -27.45 38.74
CA VAL A 442 8.78 -28.37 38.21
C VAL A 442 7.55 -28.36 39.12
N VAL A 443 6.40 -27.87 38.65
CA VAL A 443 5.13 -27.93 39.41
C VAL A 443 4.76 -29.39 39.67
N ASN A 444 4.95 -29.86 40.90
CA ASN A 444 4.90 -31.29 41.23
C ASN A 444 4.19 -31.62 42.55
N GLN A 445 3.87 -30.63 43.38
CA GLN A 445 3.06 -30.78 44.59
C GLN A 445 1.65 -30.20 44.41
N ALA A 446 0.67 -30.79 45.09
CA ALA A 446 -0.75 -30.44 44.96
C ALA A 446 -1.13 -29.01 45.43
N SER A 447 -0.19 -28.25 46.01
CA SER A 447 -0.37 -26.86 46.45
C SER A 447 0.25 -25.82 45.51
N GLU A 448 1.06 -26.24 44.53
CA GLU A 448 1.83 -25.34 43.65
C GLU A 448 0.99 -24.90 42.44
N ARG A 449 1.05 -23.62 42.06
CA ARG A 449 0.43 -23.08 40.83
C ARG A 449 1.46 -22.73 39.75
N CYS A 450 2.68 -22.47 40.16
CA CYS A 450 3.89 -22.29 39.35
C CYS A 450 5.10 -22.68 40.22
N ASP A 451 6.27 -22.87 39.62
CA ASP A 451 7.51 -23.12 40.37
C ASP A 451 8.65 -22.25 39.81
N GLY A 452 9.23 -21.41 40.68
CA GLY A 452 10.40 -20.59 40.36
C GLY A 452 10.17 -19.68 39.16
N VAL A 453 10.80 -20.02 38.03
CA VAL A 453 10.68 -19.29 36.75
C VAL A 453 9.85 -20.03 35.70
N ASP A 454 9.57 -21.33 35.87
CA ASP A 454 8.72 -22.05 34.93
C ASP A 454 7.24 -21.86 35.30
N SER A 455 6.48 -21.44 34.30
CA SER A 455 5.20 -20.76 34.48
C SER A 455 4.28 -20.97 33.28
N ALA A 456 4.22 -22.20 32.75
CA ALA A 456 3.23 -22.61 31.74
C ALA A 456 1.75 -22.35 32.12
N ALA A 457 1.45 -21.97 33.37
CA ALA A 457 0.14 -21.58 33.88
C ALA A 457 0.02 -20.10 34.36
N CYS A 458 1.10 -19.31 34.38
CA CYS A 458 1.09 -17.89 34.80
C CYS A 458 1.98 -17.06 33.87
N PRO A 459 1.59 -15.87 33.37
CA PRO A 459 2.52 -15.02 32.63
C PRO A 459 3.66 -14.47 33.53
N GLY A 460 4.80 -15.16 33.59
CA GLY A 460 6.03 -14.71 34.24
C GLY A 460 6.25 -15.16 35.68
N ALA A 461 7.37 -14.71 36.27
CA ALA A 461 7.96 -15.24 37.50
C ALA A 461 6.96 -15.48 38.66
N CYS A 462 7.09 -16.66 39.28
CA CYS A 462 6.28 -17.12 40.39
C CYS A 462 6.66 -16.42 41.70
N ARG A 463 5.72 -16.32 42.65
CA ARG A 463 6.01 -15.87 44.01
C ARG A 463 6.68 -16.98 44.84
N ALA A 464 7.36 -16.58 45.91
CA ALA A 464 8.05 -17.50 46.83
C ALA A 464 7.11 -18.41 47.66
N ASP A 465 5.80 -18.25 47.52
CA ASP A 465 4.74 -19.13 48.04
C ASP A 465 4.17 -20.07 46.95
N CYS A 466 4.83 -20.17 45.79
CA CYS A 466 4.42 -20.90 44.60
C CYS A 466 3.04 -20.46 44.01
N THR A 467 2.71 -19.17 44.12
CA THR A 467 1.52 -18.53 43.50
C THR A 467 1.85 -17.56 42.35
N CYS A 468 0.93 -17.37 41.39
CA CYS A 468 1.11 -16.38 40.32
C CYS A 468 1.19 -14.94 40.89
N ALA A 469 2.05 -14.10 40.31
CA ALA A 469 1.98 -12.65 40.50
C ALA A 469 0.95 -12.02 39.54
N PRO A 470 0.10 -11.08 39.98
CA PRO A 470 -0.88 -10.41 39.12
C PRO A 470 -0.19 -9.46 38.13
N ARG A 471 -0.68 -9.38 36.87
CA ARG A 471 -0.08 -8.55 35.82
C ARG A 471 -1.09 -8.16 34.73
N CYS A 472 -0.95 -6.93 34.24
CA CYS A 472 -1.51 -6.50 32.97
C CYS A 472 -1.16 -7.45 31.82
N GLY A 473 -2.17 -7.83 31.04
CA GLY A 473 -2.12 -8.71 29.88
C GLY A 473 -2.61 -10.15 30.15
N ASP A 474 -3.10 -10.46 31.35
CA ASP A 474 -3.58 -11.81 31.71
C ASP A 474 -5.05 -12.09 31.32
N GLY A 475 -5.77 -11.06 30.86
CA GLY A 475 -7.18 -11.13 30.44
C GLY A 475 -8.20 -10.99 31.57
N ILE A 476 -7.78 -10.68 32.79
CA ILE A 476 -8.65 -10.55 33.97
C ILE A 476 -8.27 -9.28 34.74
N VAL A 477 -9.12 -8.24 34.73
CA VAL A 477 -8.88 -7.03 35.56
C VAL A 477 -8.84 -7.42 37.04
N ASN A 478 -7.65 -7.39 37.66
CA ASN A 478 -7.44 -7.96 38.99
C ASN A 478 -6.56 -7.11 39.94
N GLN A 479 -5.88 -6.07 39.44
CA GLN A 479 -5.15 -5.09 40.26
C GLN A 479 -5.88 -3.74 40.41
N PRO A 480 -5.63 -2.98 41.50
CA PRO A 480 -6.21 -1.65 41.71
C PRO A 480 -5.85 -0.59 40.65
N THR A 481 -4.86 -0.86 39.80
CA THR A 481 -4.36 0.03 38.73
C THR A 481 -4.88 -0.35 37.34
N GLU A 482 -5.49 -1.51 37.17
CA GLU A 482 -6.00 -1.99 35.88
C GLU A 482 -7.41 -1.45 35.66
N GLN A 483 -7.63 -0.78 34.54
CA GLN A 483 -8.96 -0.30 34.11
C GLN A 483 -9.61 -1.27 33.12
N CYS A 484 -8.79 -2.03 32.41
CA CYS A 484 -9.13 -3.03 31.42
C CYS A 484 -7.98 -4.03 31.32
N ASP A 485 -8.21 -5.24 30.81
CA ASP A 485 -7.10 -6.15 30.50
C ASP A 485 -7.37 -6.95 29.22
N GLY A 486 -6.66 -6.63 28.13
CA GLY A 486 -6.67 -7.41 26.89
C GLY A 486 -8.06 -7.58 26.26
N ARG A 487 -8.76 -8.66 26.62
CA ARG A 487 -10.15 -8.97 26.20
C ARG A 487 -11.21 -8.66 27.27
N ALA A 488 -10.82 -8.42 28.52
CA ALA A 488 -11.65 -7.87 29.58
C ALA A 488 -11.67 -6.34 29.50
N ASP A 489 -12.25 -5.81 28.42
CA ASP A 489 -12.24 -4.39 28.06
C ASP A 489 -13.53 -3.65 28.45
N ALA A 490 -14.33 -4.20 29.37
CA ALA A 490 -15.68 -3.73 29.68
C ALA A 490 -15.79 -2.25 30.11
N ALA A 491 -14.74 -1.65 30.68
CA ALA A 491 -14.69 -0.23 31.01
C ALA A 491 -14.42 0.67 29.79
N CYS A 492 -13.76 0.15 28.75
CA CYS A 492 -13.39 0.88 27.54
C CYS A 492 -13.28 -0.05 26.32
N PRO A 493 -14.43 -0.51 25.76
CA PRO A 493 -14.43 -1.49 24.69
C PRO A 493 -13.59 -1.06 23.47
N GLY A 494 -12.79 -2.00 22.97
CA GLY A 494 -11.86 -1.84 21.85
C GLY A 494 -10.70 -0.87 22.09
N ARG A 495 -10.49 -0.40 23.33
CA ARG A 495 -9.59 0.73 23.66
C ARG A 495 -8.69 0.47 24.88
N CYS A 496 -8.43 -0.80 25.20
CA CYS A 496 -7.45 -1.15 26.21
C CYS A 496 -6.03 -0.98 25.67
N LEU A 497 -5.19 -0.25 26.41
CA LEU A 497 -3.78 -0.03 26.04
C LEU A 497 -2.87 -1.16 26.57
N PRO A 498 -1.65 -1.35 26.02
CA PRO A 498 -0.68 -2.32 26.51
C PRO A 498 -0.17 -2.11 27.95
N ASN A 499 -0.63 -1.06 28.64
CA ASN A 499 -0.37 -0.79 30.06
C ASN A 499 -1.62 -0.98 30.96
N CYS A 500 -2.71 -1.53 30.40
CA CYS A 500 -4.00 -1.77 31.08
C CYS A 500 -4.71 -0.53 31.65
N GLY A 501 -4.27 0.66 31.21
CA GLY A 501 -5.10 1.86 31.22
C GLY A 501 -6.07 1.85 30.05
N CYS A 502 -7.24 2.45 30.23
CA CYS A 502 -8.12 2.77 29.13
C CYS A 502 -7.54 3.94 28.32
N ALA A 503 -7.55 3.84 26.99
CA ALA A 503 -7.24 4.99 26.15
C ALA A 503 -8.31 6.08 26.34
N ASP A 504 -7.89 7.25 26.81
CA ASP A 504 -8.73 8.46 26.89
C ASP A 504 -9.31 8.71 25.48
N PRO A 505 -10.63 8.94 25.32
CA PRO A 505 -11.28 8.90 24.02
C PRO A 505 -10.73 9.98 23.09
N SER A 506 -10.32 9.58 21.88
CA SER A 506 -9.89 10.50 20.82
C SER A 506 -10.98 11.54 20.56
N VAL A 507 -10.65 12.82 20.68
CA VAL A 507 -11.62 13.89 20.55
C VAL A 507 -11.89 14.16 19.07
N THR A 508 -13.16 14.12 18.68
CA THR A 508 -13.58 14.56 17.34
C THR A 508 -13.90 16.05 17.37
N LEU A 509 -13.37 16.82 16.42
CA LEU A 509 -13.55 18.27 16.31
C LEU A 509 -13.86 18.65 14.86
N ASP A 510 -15.06 19.20 14.65
CA ASP A 510 -15.52 19.69 13.35
C ASP A 510 -15.20 21.18 13.21
N LEU A 511 -14.25 21.52 12.35
CA LEU A 511 -13.88 22.91 12.05
C LEU A 511 -14.55 23.39 10.76
N ARG A 512 -15.08 24.62 10.79
CA ARG A 512 -15.47 25.36 9.58
C ARG A 512 -14.28 26.17 9.06
N PRO A 513 -14.22 26.49 7.75
CA PRO A 513 -13.20 27.40 7.26
C PRO A 513 -13.35 28.77 7.91
N ILE A 514 -12.23 29.34 8.36
CA ILE A 514 -12.15 30.73 8.80
C ILE A 514 -12.08 31.71 7.63
N ALA A 515 -11.72 31.21 6.44
CA ALA A 515 -11.84 31.94 5.17
C ALA A 515 -11.92 30.97 3.98
N ASP A 516 -12.61 31.36 2.90
CA ASP A 516 -12.51 30.73 1.58
C ASP A 516 -12.49 31.76 0.43
N THR A 517 -12.18 31.32 -0.80
CA THR A 517 -12.16 32.15 -2.04
C THR A 517 -11.97 31.26 -3.27
N THR A 518 -12.54 31.66 -4.42
CA THR A 518 -12.20 31.06 -5.74
C THR A 518 -11.48 32.05 -6.64
N ILE A 519 -10.23 31.74 -6.98
CA ILE A 519 -9.51 32.44 -8.06
C ILE A 519 -9.64 31.64 -9.36
N VAL A 520 -9.80 32.35 -10.47
CA VAL A 520 -9.84 31.76 -11.83
C VAL A 520 -8.90 32.55 -12.74
N GLY A 521 -8.37 31.94 -13.80
CA GLY A 521 -7.29 32.52 -14.60
C GLY A 521 -7.68 33.44 -15.75
N GLY A 522 -7.31 34.72 -15.70
CA GLY A 522 -7.50 35.64 -16.82
C GLY A 522 -7.16 37.10 -16.51
N THR A 523 -7.61 38.01 -17.40
CA THR A 523 -7.18 39.42 -17.42
C THR A 523 -7.91 40.35 -16.45
N GLN A 524 -9.04 39.93 -15.86
CA GLN A 524 -9.79 40.69 -14.86
C GLN A 524 -10.39 39.77 -13.78
N SER A 525 -10.83 40.35 -12.68
CA SER A 525 -11.19 39.71 -11.40
C SER A 525 -12.66 39.28 -11.30
N THR A 526 -13.25 38.68 -12.34
CA THR A 526 -14.70 38.40 -12.38
C THR A 526 -15.10 37.18 -11.53
N TRP A 527 -14.44 37.00 -10.38
CA TRP A 527 -14.33 35.75 -9.64
C TRP A 527 -14.25 35.96 -8.12
N ASP A 528 -14.65 34.94 -7.38
CA ASP A 528 -15.03 35.04 -5.98
C ASP A 528 -13.86 35.38 -5.03
N HIS A 529 -13.97 36.54 -4.38
CA HIS A 529 -13.08 36.96 -3.31
C HIS A 529 -13.79 36.77 -1.96
N GLY A 530 -14.10 35.53 -1.59
CA GLY A 530 -14.64 35.15 -0.28
C GLY A 530 -15.99 35.81 0.04
N GLY A 531 -16.94 35.69 -0.88
CA GLY A 531 -18.30 36.22 -0.70
C GLY A 531 -19.38 35.61 -1.57
N ALA A 532 -19.04 34.68 -2.48
CA ALA A 532 -20.01 33.89 -3.23
C ALA A 532 -20.52 32.71 -2.38
N TYR A 533 -21.72 32.23 -2.68
CA TYR A 533 -22.34 31.06 -2.02
C TYR A 533 -21.80 29.70 -2.49
N HIS A 534 -20.77 29.70 -3.33
CA HIS A 534 -20.18 28.51 -3.95
C HIS A 534 -18.72 28.73 -4.32
N LEU A 535 -17.96 27.64 -4.37
CA LEU A 535 -16.56 27.58 -4.76
C LEU A 535 -16.44 26.78 -6.06
N ASP A 536 -15.93 27.40 -7.12
CA ASP A 536 -15.79 26.76 -8.45
C ASP A 536 -14.38 26.14 -8.63
N VAL A 537 -14.30 24.96 -9.26
CA VAL A 537 -13.03 24.29 -9.58
C VAL A 537 -13.07 23.65 -10.98
N GLY A 538 -11.94 23.62 -11.68
CA GLY A 538 -11.82 23.05 -13.03
C GLY A 538 -11.68 24.09 -14.14
N LEU A 539 -11.69 23.66 -15.41
CA LEU A 539 -11.09 24.44 -16.51
C LEU A 539 -12.08 25.21 -17.41
N THR A 540 -13.16 25.79 -16.89
CA THR A 540 -14.21 26.39 -17.77
C THR A 540 -14.96 27.57 -17.13
N PRO A 541 -15.03 28.75 -17.78
CA PRO A 541 -14.43 29.08 -19.08
C PRO A 541 -12.90 29.16 -19.06
N LEU A 542 -12.32 29.26 -17.86
CA LEU A 542 -10.89 29.42 -17.58
C LEU A 542 -10.52 28.59 -16.31
N PRO A 543 -9.24 28.33 -16.01
CA PRO A 543 -8.85 27.45 -14.89
C PRO A 543 -9.20 28.04 -13.52
N ALA A 544 -9.97 27.31 -12.71
CA ALA A 544 -10.46 27.71 -11.39
C ALA A 544 -9.83 26.89 -10.25
N LEU A 545 -9.34 27.60 -9.23
CA LEU A 545 -8.80 27.06 -7.98
C LEU A 545 -9.57 27.65 -6.78
N ALA A 546 -10.20 26.78 -5.99
CA ALA A 546 -10.81 27.14 -4.73
C ALA A 546 -9.81 26.97 -3.57
N TYR A 547 -9.78 27.92 -2.63
CA TYR A 547 -8.93 27.90 -1.44
C TYR A 547 -9.80 27.85 -0.19
N LEU A 548 -9.43 27.00 0.77
CA LEU A 548 -10.06 26.85 2.07
C LEU A 548 -9.02 27.05 3.17
N LYS A 549 -9.33 27.84 4.20
CA LYS A 549 -8.45 28.09 5.34
C LYS A 549 -9.07 27.67 6.65
N PHE A 550 -8.34 26.91 7.46
CA PHE A 550 -8.78 26.43 8.76
C PHE A 550 -7.82 26.90 9.86
N ASP A 551 -8.38 27.35 10.99
CA ASP A 551 -7.60 27.69 12.19
C ASP A 551 -7.60 26.51 13.17
N LEU A 552 -6.44 25.87 13.30
CA LEU A 552 -6.15 24.79 14.24
C LEU A 552 -5.35 25.32 15.44
N SER A 553 -5.20 26.64 15.65
CA SER A 553 -4.39 27.19 16.75
C SER A 553 -4.89 26.78 18.15
N ASN A 554 -6.17 26.38 18.27
CA ASN A 554 -6.76 25.84 19.49
C ASN A 554 -6.61 24.30 19.63
N VAL A 555 -6.02 23.62 18.64
CA VAL A 555 -5.77 22.17 18.68
C VAL A 555 -4.47 21.91 19.45
N GLN A 556 -4.61 21.74 20.76
CA GLN A 556 -3.48 21.59 21.70
C GLN A 556 -2.75 20.23 21.64
N THR A 557 -3.17 19.32 20.76
CA THR A 557 -2.67 17.94 20.69
C THR A 557 -2.41 17.53 19.24
N ARG A 558 -1.77 16.36 19.03
CA ARG A 558 -1.49 15.85 17.69
C ARG A 558 -2.79 15.48 16.96
N VAL A 559 -2.94 15.97 15.73
CA VAL A 559 -3.95 15.47 14.78
C VAL A 559 -3.60 14.03 14.39
N LEU A 560 -4.54 13.11 14.64
CA LEU A 560 -4.42 11.68 14.29
C LEU A 560 -5.01 11.38 12.92
N LYS A 561 -6.11 12.06 12.56
CA LYS A 561 -6.74 12.02 11.23
C LYS A 561 -7.43 13.34 10.94
N ALA A 562 -7.43 13.76 9.69
CA ALA A 562 -8.19 14.89 9.18
C ALA A 562 -8.95 14.51 7.91
N THR A 563 -10.20 14.93 7.80
CA THR A 563 -11.07 14.62 6.66
C THR A 563 -11.91 15.84 6.29
N LEU A 564 -11.67 16.37 5.09
CA LEU A 564 -12.38 17.52 4.54
C LEU A 564 -13.64 17.04 3.81
N THR A 565 -14.81 17.48 4.26
CA THR A 565 -16.11 17.21 3.63
C THR A 565 -16.64 18.46 2.93
N LEU A 566 -17.03 18.30 1.66
CA LEU A 566 -17.56 19.36 0.79
C LEU A 566 -18.91 18.93 0.20
N THR A 567 -19.88 19.83 0.14
CA THR A 567 -21.18 19.56 -0.53
C THR A 567 -21.14 20.05 -1.98
N CYS A 568 -21.38 19.16 -2.94
CA CYS A 568 -21.45 19.50 -4.36
C CYS A 568 -22.72 20.29 -4.68
N VAL A 569 -22.53 21.49 -5.24
CA VAL A 569 -23.59 22.36 -5.76
C VAL A 569 -23.81 22.15 -7.26
N ARG A 570 -22.73 21.96 -8.04
CA ARG A 570 -22.78 21.73 -9.50
C ARG A 570 -22.04 20.43 -9.85
N ALA A 571 -22.76 19.50 -10.48
CA ALA A 571 -22.24 18.21 -10.92
C ALA A 571 -21.17 18.36 -12.02
N ALA A 572 -20.18 17.46 -12.03
CA ALA A 572 -19.07 17.45 -12.98
C ALA A 572 -18.51 16.02 -13.13
N SER A 573 -17.78 15.74 -14.22
CA SER A 573 -17.07 14.46 -14.40
C SER A 573 -15.83 14.33 -13.51
N ASP A 574 -15.32 15.43 -12.98
CA ASP A 574 -14.17 15.55 -12.09
C ASP A 574 -14.46 16.63 -11.03
N GLY A 575 -14.43 16.27 -9.75
CA GLY A 575 -14.50 17.21 -8.62
C GLY A 575 -13.15 17.81 -8.23
N GLY A 576 -12.08 17.40 -8.89
CA GLY A 576 -10.72 17.83 -8.63
C GLY A 576 -10.03 17.11 -7.48
N SER A 577 -8.80 17.54 -7.23
CA SER A 577 -7.92 17.03 -6.18
C SER A 577 -7.58 18.12 -5.16
N VAL A 578 -7.37 17.72 -3.91
CA VAL A 578 -6.99 18.60 -2.81
C VAL A 578 -5.47 18.64 -2.67
N TYR A 579 -4.91 19.83 -2.59
CA TYR A 579 -3.47 20.10 -2.49
C TYR A 579 -3.16 20.95 -1.25
N PRO A 580 -2.00 20.77 -0.59
CA PRO A 580 -1.57 21.64 0.49
C PRO A 580 -1.00 22.95 -0.08
N VAL A 581 -1.31 24.07 0.56
CA VAL A 581 -0.76 25.39 0.21
C VAL A 581 0.34 25.75 1.23
N PRO A 582 1.57 26.11 0.81
CA PRO A 582 2.68 26.36 1.73
C PRO A 582 2.48 27.53 2.71
N ASN A 583 1.61 28.49 2.39
CA ASN A 583 1.43 29.71 3.19
C ASN A 583 -0.05 30.11 3.32
N SER A 584 -0.52 30.29 4.55
CA SER A 584 -1.90 30.69 4.88
C SER A 584 -2.11 32.20 5.04
N GLY A 585 -1.10 33.03 4.74
CA GLY A 585 -1.09 34.48 4.92
C GLY A 585 -1.91 35.29 3.90
N TRP A 586 -2.53 34.64 2.91
CA TRP A 586 -3.47 35.29 1.99
C TRP A 586 -4.66 35.89 2.76
N VAL A 587 -5.24 36.99 2.28
CA VAL A 587 -6.37 37.65 2.97
C VAL A 587 -7.66 37.31 2.24
N GLU A 588 -8.72 37.00 3.00
CA GLU A 588 -10.07 36.87 2.46
C GLU A 588 -10.52 38.20 1.83
N GLY A 589 -11.33 38.12 0.78
CA GLY A 589 -11.97 39.33 0.25
C GLY A 589 -13.25 39.66 1.02
N ASN A 590 -14.13 40.40 0.35
CA ASN A 590 -15.46 40.71 0.85
C ASN A 590 -16.46 40.88 -0.31
N ARG A 591 -16.26 40.17 -1.43
CA ARG A 591 -17.04 40.32 -2.66
C ARG A 591 -17.17 39.00 -3.42
N ALA A 592 -18.40 38.68 -3.82
CA ALA A 592 -18.77 37.51 -4.61
C ALA A 592 -18.27 37.49 -6.07
N GLY A 593 -17.32 38.35 -6.45
CA GLY A 593 -16.68 38.33 -7.77
C GLY A 593 -17.52 38.79 -8.96
N THR A 594 -18.78 39.19 -8.77
CA THR A 594 -19.79 39.31 -9.84
C THR A 594 -19.46 40.26 -11.00
N ASP A 595 -18.50 41.16 -10.83
CA ASP A 595 -18.02 42.08 -11.86
C ASP A 595 -16.56 42.51 -11.63
N SER A 596 -16.00 43.26 -12.59
CA SER A 596 -14.63 43.74 -12.60
C SER A 596 -14.28 44.77 -11.52
N THR A 597 -15.25 45.35 -10.80
CA THR A 597 -14.95 46.20 -9.64
C THR A 597 -14.34 45.39 -8.50
N SER A 598 -14.59 44.07 -8.45
CA SER A 598 -14.07 43.15 -7.44
C SER A 598 -12.54 43.18 -7.32
N ALA A 599 -11.82 43.52 -8.41
CA ALA A 599 -10.36 43.62 -8.49
C ALA A 599 -9.75 44.51 -7.41
N THR A 600 -10.52 45.53 -7.01
CA THR A 600 -10.09 46.63 -6.14
C THR A 600 -10.09 46.28 -4.66
N GLY A 601 -10.69 45.14 -4.26
CA GLY A 601 -10.74 44.69 -2.87
C GLY A 601 -9.46 44.01 -2.38
N THR A 602 -9.45 43.64 -1.10
CA THR A 602 -8.60 42.55 -0.58
C THR A 602 -9.07 41.20 -1.17
N GLY A 603 -8.24 40.17 -1.08
CA GLY A 603 -8.48 38.88 -1.72
C GLY A 603 -7.24 38.37 -2.45
N LEU A 604 -7.01 37.06 -2.43
CA LEU A 604 -6.06 36.38 -3.31
C LEU A 604 -6.55 36.53 -4.77
N LYS A 605 -5.63 36.74 -5.72
CA LYS A 605 -5.94 36.88 -7.15
C LYS A 605 -5.08 35.95 -7.99
N TRP A 606 -5.51 35.64 -9.21
CA TRP A 606 -4.79 34.74 -10.11
C TRP A 606 -3.32 35.13 -10.33
N LYS A 607 -3.08 36.41 -10.63
CA LYS A 607 -1.74 37.02 -10.77
C LYS A 607 -0.85 36.96 -9.51
N ASP A 608 -1.39 36.51 -8.37
CA ASP A 608 -0.66 36.30 -7.13
C ASP A 608 -0.24 34.82 -6.96
N VAL A 609 -0.55 33.95 -7.95
CA VAL A 609 -0.08 32.56 -8.06
C VAL A 609 0.48 32.24 -9.46
N ASP A 610 -0.15 32.70 -10.53
CA ASP A 610 0.39 32.76 -11.91
C ASP A 610 1.33 33.98 -12.00
N THR A 611 2.54 33.78 -11.45
CA THR A 611 3.62 34.77 -11.37
C THR A 611 4.37 34.88 -12.69
N ASN A 612 4.48 33.79 -13.44
CA ASN A 612 5.14 33.75 -14.75
C ASN A 612 4.24 34.27 -15.90
N ARG A 613 2.92 34.41 -15.67
CA ARG A 613 1.89 34.88 -16.62
C ARG A 613 1.66 33.95 -17.80
N SER A 614 1.83 32.64 -17.57
CA SER A 614 1.57 31.59 -18.56
C SER A 614 0.08 31.31 -18.78
N GLY A 615 -0.80 31.78 -17.89
CA GLY A 615 -2.20 31.36 -17.84
C GLY A 615 -2.40 29.99 -17.19
N LYS A 616 -1.37 29.45 -16.53
CA LYS A 616 -1.35 28.19 -15.79
C LYS A 616 -0.74 28.43 -14.41
N ILE A 617 -0.82 27.40 -13.56
CA ILE A 617 -0.06 27.30 -12.32
C ILE A 617 0.90 26.13 -12.52
N ASP A 618 2.20 26.38 -12.61
CA ASP A 618 3.21 25.33 -12.85
C ASP A 618 4.52 25.56 -12.09
N SER A 619 5.54 24.74 -12.36
CA SER A 619 6.84 24.80 -11.68
C SER A 619 7.67 26.06 -12.00
N GLY A 620 7.23 26.89 -12.95
CA GLY A 620 7.77 28.23 -13.17
C GLY A 620 7.21 29.28 -12.20
N ASP A 621 6.23 28.93 -11.35
CA ASP A 621 5.61 29.86 -10.42
C ASP A 621 6.25 29.87 -9.02
N THR A 622 6.41 31.08 -8.49
CA THR A 622 7.29 31.35 -7.34
C THR A 622 6.58 31.91 -6.11
N SER A 623 5.25 32.07 -6.18
CA SER A 623 4.46 32.60 -5.06
C SER A 623 4.27 31.55 -3.95
N PRO A 624 4.37 31.95 -2.66
CA PRO A 624 4.15 31.04 -1.53
C PRO A 624 2.69 30.57 -1.40
N TYR A 625 1.77 31.13 -2.19
CA TYR A 625 0.37 30.70 -2.26
C TYR A 625 0.10 29.67 -3.35
N VAL A 626 1.10 29.32 -4.19
CA VAL A 626 1.00 28.23 -5.16
C VAL A 626 0.78 26.90 -4.42
N PRO A 627 -0.27 26.12 -4.73
CA PRO A 627 -0.47 24.81 -4.12
C PRO A 627 0.64 23.84 -4.56
N ASN A 628 1.02 22.90 -3.69
CA ASN A 628 2.01 21.90 -4.07
C ASN A 628 1.39 20.82 -4.99
N LEU A 629 1.34 21.11 -6.29
CA LEU A 629 0.73 20.26 -7.31
C LEU A 629 1.42 18.89 -7.47
N THR A 630 2.66 18.72 -7.03
CA THR A 630 3.35 17.41 -7.04
C THR A 630 2.95 16.52 -5.86
N ARG A 631 2.17 17.03 -4.90
CA ARG A 631 1.74 16.31 -3.69
C ARG A 631 0.22 16.41 -3.44
N PRO A 632 -0.63 15.87 -4.34
CA PRO A 632 -2.06 15.72 -4.07
C PRO A 632 -2.29 14.89 -2.80
N LEU A 633 -3.32 15.24 -2.04
CA LEU A 633 -3.70 14.56 -0.80
C LEU A 633 -4.78 13.49 -1.06
N SER A 634 -5.79 13.85 -1.87
CA SER A 634 -6.95 13.05 -2.19
C SER A 634 -7.70 13.68 -3.38
N SER A 635 -8.52 12.91 -4.09
CA SER A 635 -9.34 13.36 -5.22
C SER A 635 -10.79 12.92 -5.07
N PHE A 636 -11.73 13.72 -5.59
CA PHE A 636 -13.17 13.51 -5.36
C PHE A 636 -13.88 12.68 -6.44
N GLY A 637 -13.27 12.51 -7.63
CA GLY A 637 -13.87 11.79 -8.75
C GLY A 637 -15.15 12.45 -9.30
N PRO A 638 -16.03 11.70 -9.99
CA PRO A 638 -17.26 12.25 -10.58
C PRO A 638 -18.28 12.73 -9.52
N LEU A 639 -18.76 13.96 -9.67
CA LEU A 639 -19.68 14.59 -8.71
C LEU A 639 -21.14 14.56 -9.16
N THR A 640 -22.03 14.34 -8.20
CA THR A 640 -23.48 14.52 -8.30
C THR A 640 -23.89 15.68 -7.38
N ALA A 641 -24.64 16.65 -7.92
CA ALA A 641 -25.15 17.78 -7.15
C ALA A 641 -26.05 17.33 -5.99
N GLY A 642 -25.96 18.04 -4.86
CA GLY A 642 -26.69 17.73 -3.63
C GLY A 642 -26.09 16.61 -2.77
N ARG A 643 -24.97 15.99 -3.18
CA ARG A 643 -24.20 15.04 -2.36
C ARG A 643 -22.98 15.69 -1.73
N SER A 644 -22.61 15.22 -0.54
CA SER A 644 -21.35 15.55 0.11
C SER A 644 -20.28 14.50 -0.19
N TYR A 645 -19.04 14.97 -0.34
CA TYR A 645 -17.86 14.19 -0.70
C TYR A 645 -16.74 14.49 0.30
N SER A 646 -15.97 13.46 0.68
CA SER A 646 -14.96 13.58 1.74
C SER A 646 -13.57 13.18 1.24
N ALA A 647 -12.58 14.02 1.52
CA ALA A 647 -11.17 13.85 1.16
C ALA A 647 -10.32 13.68 2.43
N GLU A 648 -9.34 12.78 2.39
CA GLU A 648 -8.34 12.60 3.46
C GLU A 648 -7.24 13.67 3.30
N VAL A 649 -6.94 14.42 4.37
CA VAL A 649 -6.06 15.61 4.31
C VAL A 649 -5.04 15.70 5.46
N THR A 650 -4.88 14.64 6.26
CA THR A 650 -4.00 14.58 7.45
C THR A 650 -2.56 14.97 7.10
N GLY A 651 -2.07 14.55 5.94
CA GLY A 651 -0.73 14.87 5.44
C GLY A 651 -0.42 16.38 5.29
N ALA A 652 -1.43 17.26 5.28
CA ALA A 652 -1.27 18.72 5.29
C ALA A 652 -1.20 19.33 6.70
N LEU A 653 -1.76 18.66 7.72
CA LEU A 653 -2.01 19.22 9.06
C LEU A 653 -1.09 18.63 10.15
N ASN A 654 -0.12 17.81 9.75
CA ASN A 654 0.81 17.08 10.64
C ASN A 654 1.65 17.97 11.58
N ALA A 655 1.74 19.29 11.35
CA ALA A 655 2.50 20.21 12.21
C ALA A 655 1.74 20.65 13.48
N GLY A 656 0.49 20.21 13.69
CA GLY A 656 -0.28 20.50 14.90
C GLY A 656 -0.94 21.87 14.88
N ALA A 657 -0.83 22.64 15.97
CA ALA A 657 -1.47 23.94 16.10
C ALA A 657 -0.97 24.97 15.07
N GLY A 658 -1.90 25.67 14.41
CA GLY A 658 -1.58 26.72 13.43
C GLY A 658 -2.72 26.97 12.44
N VAL A 659 -2.49 27.86 11.46
CA VAL A 659 -3.47 28.19 10.42
C VAL A 659 -3.07 27.55 9.09
N TYR A 660 -3.93 26.71 8.53
CA TYR A 660 -3.64 25.90 7.35
C TYR A 660 -4.51 26.29 6.16
N SER A 661 -3.96 26.15 4.96
CA SER A 661 -4.67 26.39 3.71
C SER A 661 -4.59 25.17 2.79
N LEU A 662 -5.76 24.79 2.26
CA LEU A 662 -5.93 23.73 1.27
C LEU A 662 -6.45 24.38 -0.01
N ALA A 663 -5.97 23.92 -1.17
CA ALA A 663 -6.49 24.32 -2.46
C ALA A 663 -7.11 23.12 -3.19
N ILE A 664 -8.12 23.37 -4.01
CA ILE A 664 -8.82 22.35 -4.80
C ILE A 664 -8.75 22.77 -6.27
N SER A 665 -8.31 21.86 -7.14
CA SER A 665 -8.18 22.10 -8.58
C SER A 665 -8.59 20.86 -9.37
N GLY A 666 -9.30 21.06 -10.48
CA GLY A 666 -9.74 20.02 -11.41
C GLY A 666 -9.00 20.06 -12.74
N LEU A 667 -8.91 18.91 -13.42
CA LEU A 667 -8.27 18.76 -14.73
C LEU A 667 -9.30 18.70 -15.89
N ALA A 668 -10.60 18.58 -15.59
CA ALA A 668 -11.64 18.50 -16.62
C ALA A 668 -12.15 19.86 -17.13
N SER A 669 -12.67 19.84 -18.36
CA SER A 669 -13.38 20.95 -19.02
C SER A 669 -14.86 21.07 -18.61
N THR A 670 -15.19 20.78 -17.35
CA THR A 670 -16.50 21.05 -16.75
C THR A 670 -16.27 21.55 -15.34
N ALA A 671 -16.61 22.80 -15.06
CA ALA A 671 -16.40 23.39 -13.74
C ALA A 671 -17.35 22.79 -12.70
N ALA A 672 -16.79 22.06 -11.74
CA ALA A 672 -17.50 21.62 -10.55
C ALA A 672 -17.71 22.81 -9.61
N SER A 673 -18.77 22.76 -8.81
CA SER A 673 -18.96 23.74 -7.72
C SER A 673 -19.24 23.02 -6.41
N TYR A 674 -18.61 23.49 -5.34
CA TYR A 674 -18.95 23.15 -3.96
C TYR A 674 -19.68 24.31 -3.28
N ALA A 675 -20.37 24.05 -2.17
CA ALA A 675 -20.88 25.12 -1.32
C ALA A 675 -19.71 25.80 -0.59
N SER A 676 -19.73 27.13 -0.51
CA SER A 676 -18.79 27.92 0.30
C SER A 676 -19.24 27.99 1.76
N ARG A 677 -18.40 28.62 2.59
CA ARG A 677 -18.69 29.07 3.96
C ARG A 677 -19.97 29.92 4.08
N GLU A 678 -20.22 30.80 3.12
CA GLU A 678 -21.39 31.70 3.07
C GLU A 678 -22.66 30.99 2.58
N GLY A 679 -22.51 29.78 2.02
CA GLY A 679 -23.60 28.92 1.55
C GLY A 679 -24.62 28.54 2.64
N ALA A 680 -25.67 27.82 2.23
CA ALA A 680 -26.79 27.52 3.13
C ALA A 680 -26.33 26.78 4.41
N PRO A 681 -26.93 27.07 5.58
CA PRO A 681 -26.50 26.50 6.86
C PRO A 681 -26.40 24.97 6.83
N GLY A 682 -25.21 24.45 7.14
CA GLY A 682 -24.91 23.02 7.13
C GLY A 682 -24.41 22.45 5.79
N GLN A 683 -24.43 23.22 4.68
CA GLN A 683 -23.91 22.75 3.38
C GLN A 683 -22.44 23.11 3.14
N GLY A 684 -21.99 24.25 3.65
CA GLY A 684 -20.61 24.74 3.50
C GLY A 684 -19.54 23.85 4.18
N PRO A 685 -18.25 24.03 3.84
CA PRO A 685 -17.18 23.07 4.12
C PRO A 685 -17.00 22.74 5.61
N VAL A 686 -16.64 21.49 5.89
CA VAL A 686 -16.32 21.01 7.25
C VAL A 686 -15.03 20.19 7.20
N LEU A 687 -14.09 20.49 8.09
CA LEU A 687 -12.88 19.72 8.34
C LEU A 687 -13.08 18.93 9.63
N HIS A 688 -13.35 17.64 9.50
CA HIS A 688 -13.46 16.71 10.63
C HIS A 688 -12.06 16.31 11.08
N LEU A 689 -11.68 16.65 12.31
CA LEU A 689 -10.43 16.23 12.93
C LEU A 689 -10.70 15.14 13.97
N VAL A 690 -9.86 14.12 13.98
CA VAL A 690 -9.67 13.23 15.13
C VAL A 690 -8.33 13.61 15.75
N ILE A 691 -8.34 14.09 16.98
CA ILE A 691 -7.14 14.56 17.69
C ILE A 691 -6.84 13.64 18.88
N ALA A 692 -5.55 13.54 19.23
CA ALA A 692 -5.13 12.84 20.43
C ALA A 692 -5.75 13.48 21.68
N PRO A 693 -6.05 12.72 22.74
CA PRO A 693 -6.48 13.29 24.00
C PRO A 693 -5.42 14.21 24.60
N LEU A 694 -5.84 15.14 25.45
CA LEU A 694 -4.93 16.01 26.20
C LEU A 694 -4.10 15.16 27.18
N PRO A 695 -2.76 15.22 27.16
CA PRO A 695 -1.93 14.53 28.16
C PRO A 695 -2.30 14.96 29.57
N ARG A 696 -2.16 14.09 30.57
CA ARG A 696 -2.51 14.39 31.96
C ARG A 696 -1.40 13.92 32.88
N CYS A 697 -1.06 14.73 33.89
CA CYS A 697 -0.20 14.32 34.99
C CYS A 697 -0.72 12.99 35.59
N GLY A 698 0.09 11.95 35.52
CA GLY A 698 -0.26 10.55 35.79
C GLY A 698 -0.12 9.60 34.58
N ASP A 699 0.29 10.06 33.39
CA ASP A 699 0.45 9.20 32.20
C ASP A 699 1.79 8.42 32.15
N ASN A 700 2.66 8.64 33.13
CA ASN A 700 4.02 8.10 33.27
C ASN A 700 5.01 8.55 32.18
N GLN A 701 4.80 9.70 31.52
CA GLN A 701 5.80 10.32 30.65
C GLN A 701 5.93 11.82 30.94
N VAL A 702 7.13 12.30 31.26
CA VAL A 702 7.43 13.73 31.34
C VAL A 702 7.38 14.33 29.93
N ASN A 703 6.24 14.90 29.55
CA ASN A 703 5.92 15.25 28.17
C ASN A 703 5.38 16.69 27.97
N ARG A 704 4.95 17.38 29.04
CA ARG A 704 4.53 18.79 28.99
C ARG A 704 5.63 19.75 29.45
N ALA A 705 5.64 20.94 28.86
CA ALA A 705 6.47 22.06 29.32
C ALA A 705 6.01 22.54 30.72
N GLY A 706 6.71 22.08 31.76
CA GLY A 706 6.43 22.40 33.16
C GLY A 706 6.49 21.19 34.10
N GLU A 707 6.35 19.97 33.55
CA GLU A 707 6.51 18.73 34.31
C GLU A 707 7.98 18.51 34.66
N GLN A 708 8.23 18.09 35.90
CA GLN A 708 9.56 17.70 36.38
C GLN A 708 9.67 16.18 36.54
N CYS A 709 8.53 15.51 36.66
CA CYS A 709 8.36 14.07 36.83
C CYS A 709 6.90 13.69 36.49
N ASP A 710 6.66 12.44 36.11
CA ASP A 710 5.30 11.88 36.03
C ASP A 710 5.33 10.42 36.51
N GLY A 711 4.60 10.13 37.59
CA GLY A 711 4.44 8.78 38.12
C GLY A 711 5.77 8.06 38.34
N ASN A 712 5.94 6.93 37.66
CA ASN A 712 7.19 6.16 37.68
C ASN A 712 8.33 6.83 36.89
N SER A 713 8.02 7.65 35.88
CA SER A 713 8.97 8.41 35.08
C SER A 713 9.46 9.64 35.86
N SER A 714 10.30 9.35 36.84
CA SER A 714 10.74 10.27 37.89
C SER A 714 12.26 10.52 37.82
N ALA A 715 12.84 10.51 36.61
CA ALA A 715 14.29 10.58 36.39
C ALA A 715 14.97 11.83 37.03
N ALA A 716 14.26 12.95 37.18
CA ALA A 716 14.77 14.14 37.87
C ALA A 716 14.62 14.10 39.41
N CYS A 717 13.73 13.25 39.94
CA CYS A 717 13.49 13.12 41.39
C CYS A 717 12.87 11.74 41.75
N PRO A 718 13.67 10.65 41.72
CA PRO A 718 13.16 9.29 41.89
C PRO A 718 12.37 9.11 43.20
N GLY A 719 11.14 8.62 43.10
CA GLY A 719 10.24 8.39 44.25
C GLY A 719 9.80 9.66 44.99
N ARG A 720 10.02 10.86 44.43
CA ARG A 720 9.72 12.17 45.05
C ARG A 720 8.79 13.05 44.20
N CYS A 721 8.06 12.46 43.26
CA CYS A 721 7.10 13.17 42.43
C CYS A 721 5.82 13.51 43.21
N ARG A 722 5.29 14.72 43.02
CA ARG A 722 4.04 15.20 43.63
C ARG A 722 2.89 15.09 42.63
N ALA A 723 1.64 15.09 43.11
CA ALA A 723 0.44 14.97 42.27
C ALA A 723 0.15 16.18 41.36
N ASP A 724 0.99 17.22 41.43
CA ASP A 724 1.04 18.37 40.52
C ASP A 724 2.21 18.25 39.49
N CYS A 725 2.83 17.07 39.38
CA CYS A 725 4.01 16.76 38.55
C CYS A 725 5.26 17.64 38.82
N THR A 726 5.35 18.20 40.04
CA THR A 726 6.56 18.85 40.56
C THR A 726 7.40 17.91 41.42
N CYS A 727 8.70 18.13 41.45
CA CYS A 727 9.62 17.40 42.32
C CYS A 727 9.60 17.96 43.74
N ASN A 728 9.44 17.09 44.74
CA ASN A 728 9.65 17.46 46.15
C ASN A 728 11.15 17.77 46.36
N PRO A 729 11.54 18.88 47.02
CA PRO A 729 12.94 19.27 47.17
C PRO A 729 13.77 18.21 47.92
N LEU A 730 15.06 18.17 47.60
CA LEU A 730 16.03 17.31 48.28
C LEU A 730 16.29 17.84 49.70
N PRO A 731 16.13 17.03 50.77
CA PRO A 731 16.58 17.39 52.11
C PRO A 731 18.09 17.53 52.15
N ARG A 732 18.59 18.34 53.09
CA ARG A 732 20.02 18.64 53.21
C ARG A 732 20.36 18.87 54.67
N CYS A 733 21.44 18.25 55.14
CA CYS A 733 22.06 18.60 56.40
C CYS A 733 22.26 20.13 56.51
N GLY A 734 21.69 20.73 57.56
CA GLY A 734 21.55 22.16 57.77
C GLY A 734 20.15 22.73 57.47
N ASP A 735 19.12 21.88 57.27
CA ASP A 735 17.73 22.34 57.09
C ASP A 735 16.96 22.54 58.41
N GLY A 736 17.55 22.13 59.55
CA GLY A 736 17.04 22.32 60.90
C GLY A 736 16.07 21.25 61.38
N VAL A 737 15.86 20.16 60.64
CA VAL A 737 14.99 19.05 61.02
C VAL A 737 15.68 17.71 60.75
N VAL A 738 15.98 16.93 61.79
CA VAL A 738 16.48 15.55 61.64
C VAL A 738 15.46 14.72 60.87
N ASN A 739 15.74 14.44 59.59
CA ASN A 739 14.79 13.82 58.65
C ASN A 739 15.39 12.70 57.79
N GLN A 740 16.73 12.54 57.79
CA GLN A 740 17.44 11.46 57.10
C GLN A 740 18.03 10.44 58.09
N ALA A 741 18.10 9.18 57.70
CA ALA A 741 18.63 8.09 58.54
C ALA A 741 20.14 8.20 58.86
N SER A 742 20.85 9.15 58.25
CA SER A 742 22.25 9.50 58.52
C SER A 742 22.42 10.68 59.50
N GLU A 743 21.36 11.43 59.78
CA GLU A 743 21.40 12.60 60.66
C GLU A 743 21.22 12.16 62.11
N SER A 744 22.19 12.47 62.96
CA SER A 744 22.05 12.33 64.42
C SER A 744 21.48 13.60 65.05
N CYS A 745 21.64 14.73 64.36
CA CYS A 745 21.22 16.08 64.75
C CYS A 745 21.21 16.95 63.48
N ASP A 746 20.45 18.04 63.44
CA ASP A 746 20.55 19.02 62.35
C ASP A 746 20.38 20.44 62.89
N GLY A 747 21.44 21.26 62.79
CA GLY A 747 21.39 22.69 63.08
C GLY A 747 20.94 23.00 64.52
N ALA A 748 19.66 23.36 64.68
CA ALA A 748 19.02 23.63 65.97
C ALA A 748 18.15 22.47 66.50
N ALA A 749 17.95 21.40 65.72
CA ALA A 749 17.40 20.13 66.16
C ALA A 749 18.53 19.21 66.67
N ASP A 750 19.07 19.55 67.83
CA ASP A 750 20.25 18.91 68.43
C ASP A 750 19.93 18.03 69.65
N SER A 751 18.67 17.61 69.80
CA SER A 751 18.16 16.92 71.00
C SER A 751 18.88 15.62 71.39
N ALA A 752 19.53 14.94 70.44
CA ALA A 752 20.36 13.76 70.71
C ALA A 752 21.80 14.11 71.19
N CYS A 753 22.26 15.33 70.97
CA CYS A 753 23.58 15.81 71.43
C CYS A 753 23.61 17.36 71.57
N PRO A 754 22.92 17.93 72.58
CA PRO A 754 22.77 19.37 72.72
C PRO A 754 24.08 20.15 72.70
N GLY A 755 24.13 21.22 71.91
CA GLY A 755 25.32 22.06 71.70
C GLY A 755 26.51 21.39 71.01
N ARG A 756 26.38 20.13 70.57
CA ARG A 756 27.48 19.29 70.05
C ARG A 756 27.20 18.71 68.65
N CYS A 757 26.20 19.24 67.96
CA CYS A 757 25.96 18.94 66.55
C CYS A 757 27.04 19.51 65.64
N ARG A 758 27.40 18.77 64.58
CA ARG A 758 28.45 19.12 63.62
C ARG A 758 27.87 19.48 62.25
N ALA A 759 28.66 20.14 61.42
CA ALA A 759 28.28 20.51 60.05
C ALA A 759 28.15 19.33 59.07
N ASP A 760 28.39 18.10 59.52
CA ASP A 760 28.11 16.84 58.82
C ASP A 760 26.89 16.10 59.42
N CYS A 761 26.11 16.78 60.29
CA CYS A 761 24.95 16.27 61.01
C CYS A 761 25.22 15.04 61.89
N SER A 762 26.48 14.83 62.26
CA SER A 762 26.90 13.89 63.30
C SER A 762 27.01 14.55 64.67
N CYS A 763 26.78 13.76 65.73
CA CYS A 763 27.07 14.17 67.09
C CYS A 763 28.57 14.07 67.38
N ALA A 764 29.17 15.14 67.93
CA ALA A 764 30.56 15.06 68.41
C ALA A 764 30.67 14.13 69.64
N PRO A 765 31.73 13.32 69.75
CA PRO A 765 31.89 12.38 70.87
C PRO A 765 32.04 13.10 72.22
N ALA A 766 31.45 12.51 73.26
CA ALA A 766 31.44 12.99 74.63
C ALA A 766 32.84 13.33 75.17
N ARG A 767 32.92 14.36 76.03
CA ARG A 767 34.16 14.83 76.66
C ARG A 767 33.98 15.01 78.16
N CYS A 768 34.60 14.14 78.96
CA CYS A 768 34.60 14.29 80.41
C CYS A 768 35.15 15.67 80.81
N GLY A 769 34.33 16.46 81.52
CA GLY A 769 34.71 17.77 82.06
C GLY A 769 33.99 18.99 81.44
N ASP A 770 33.01 18.81 80.56
CA ASP A 770 32.21 19.91 79.98
C ASP A 770 31.01 20.35 80.85
N ASN A 771 30.79 19.71 82.00
CA ASN A 771 29.66 19.91 82.93
C ASN A 771 28.26 19.62 82.35
N LEU A 772 28.16 18.89 81.23
CA LEU A 772 26.89 18.34 80.75
C LEU A 772 26.63 16.96 81.35
N ILE A 773 25.35 16.57 81.44
CA ILE A 773 24.94 15.21 81.81
C ILE A 773 24.67 14.44 80.51
N ASP A 774 25.64 13.62 80.13
CA ASP A 774 25.50 12.65 79.04
C ASP A 774 24.79 11.39 79.59
N GLN A 775 23.83 10.85 78.85
CA GLN A 775 23.08 9.62 79.22
C GLN A 775 23.76 8.34 78.73
#